data_AF-A0AAJ6ZL83-F1
#
_entry.id   AF-A0AAJ6ZL83-F1
#
_cell.length_a   1.000
_cell.length_b   1.000
_cell.length_c   1.000
_cell.angle_alpha   90.00
_cell.angle_beta   90.00
_cell.angle_gamma   90.00
#
_symmetry.space_group_name_H-M   'P 1'
#
loop_
_entity.id
_entity.type
_entity.pdbx_description
1 polymer ?
#
loop_
_entity_poly.entity_id
_entity_poly.type
_entity_poly.pdbx_seq_one_letter_code
_entity_poly.pdbx_strand_id
1 'polypeptide(L)'
;MRLILVLAAVLAGVLSLPANPDNLPEPSELAFVLNEDDFEDYLDSWLEIQQRDSGNETQFDARSGCRIRVRGDLGQPQPVYIHRNNYMRPHGNSGQIRLNTGEQVVIACTGSGRTIRHPNIARNVNVGTARCVDNNLVSGSGWLNGNGAFGQLTCSGHSHHEAQGTNQRCFNNNLVIRVGFIVNNVFYPLYWSCFDQRRLEVLYVWYDQTASNAVHQTGVDRPSWMAGSFFPGVDVNNRYTQVQQKLAIARVVGNALADRYVTSQQFLARGHLAAKSDFVYATGQRATFYFINCAPQWQPFNAGNWNNLEQDLRARIGAAGYNTVIYTGTFGVTQLRNANNRFVDIYLHNNNQIPVPQYFYKVAYDSSRRLGTAFISINNPHYTQAEARNLQFCTDRCRNNNAFRWLRWRPDRVDLGYSFCCTIADFRRHIGHLPSFTVNGLLTEMRFIFVLATVIAAALSLPANLDDLPEPSELALVLNEDDFEDYLDSWLEIQQRNNGNATQFDARSGCTFRINGDLGQPQPVYINRNNYLRPNGNSGQIRLNSGEQVIIACTGSGRTIRHPNIARNVDVGTATCVNNNLVSGSGWLNGNGAFGQLTCSAHSFHEAQGTSTRCFNNNLVIRVGFIVNNVFYPLYWSCFDQRRLEVLYVWYDQTPQNAVHQTGVDRPSWMAGSFFPGVDVNNRYTQVQQKIAIANNVGNALADRYVTSQQFLARGHLAAKSDFVFATGQRATFYFINCAPQWQPFNAGNWNNLEQNLRARIGAAGYNAVIYTGTFGVTQLRNANNRFVDIYLHNNNQIPVPQYFYKVAYDASRRLGTAFISINNPHYTLAEARNLQFCTDRCRNNNAFSWLRWQPDRVDIGYSFCCTIADFRRVIGHLPSFTVNGLLT
;
A
#
# COMPACT_ATOMS: atom_id res chain seq x y z
N MET A 1 41.25 -3.30 -7.82
CA MET A 1 41.93 -4.57 -8.15
C MET A 1 40.96 -5.72 -8.42
N ARG A 2 39.95 -6.00 -7.56
CA ARG A 2 38.95 -7.07 -7.81
C ARG A 2 38.10 -6.87 -9.08
N LEU A 3 37.59 -5.66 -9.34
CA LEU A 3 36.85 -5.35 -10.58
C LEU A 3 37.69 -5.62 -11.85
N ILE A 4 38.99 -5.34 -11.81
CA ILE A 4 39.91 -5.56 -12.95
C ILE A 4 40.14 -7.06 -13.21
N LEU A 5 40.13 -7.90 -12.17
CA LEU A 5 40.22 -9.36 -12.30
C LEU A 5 38.91 -9.99 -12.82
N VAL A 6 37.75 -9.48 -12.39
CA VAL A 6 36.44 -9.91 -12.89
C VAL A 6 36.22 -9.44 -14.33
N LEU A 7 36.64 -8.21 -14.68
CA LEU A 7 36.67 -7.70 -16.05
C LEU A 7 37.59 -8.55 -16.96
N ALA A 8 38.70 -9.07 -16.42
CA ALA A 8 39.57 -9.99 -17.15
C ALA A 8 38.94 -11.37 -17.40
N ALA A 9 38.06 -11.85 -16.52
CA ALA A 9 37.28 -13.07 -16.75
C ALA A 9 36.19 -12.88 -17.83
N VAL A 10 35.55 -11.69 -17.87
CA VAL A 10 34.58 -11.35 -18.94
C VAL A 10 35.28 -11.18 -20.31
N LEU A 11 36.53 -10.73 -20.34
CA LEU A 11 37.36 -10.62 -21.55
C LEU A 11 37.66 -11.97 -22.24
N ALA A 12 37.53 -13.10 -21.54
CA ALA A 12 37.71 -14.43 -22.13
C ALA A 12 36.48 -14.93 -22.92
N GLY A 13 35.34 -14.23 -22.84
CA GLY A 13 34.08 -14.60 -23.48
C GLY A 13 33.40 -13.47 -24.27
N VAL A 14 33.96 -13.12 -25.44
CA VAL A 14 33.28 -12.48 -26.59
C VAL A 14 32.38 -11.24 -26.32
N LEU A 15 32.62 -10.44 -25.29
CA LEU A 15 31.96 -9.13 -25.14
C LEU A 15 33.00 -8.03 -24.92
N SER A 16 33.11 -7.12 -25.90
CA SER A 16 33.87 -5.88 -25.77
C SER A 16 33.16 -4.99 -24.74
N LEU A 17 33.71 -4.92 -23.53
CA LEU A 17 33.15 -4.06 -22.49
C LEU A 17 33.50 -2.60 -22.76
N PRO A 18 32.55 -1.66 -22.52
CA PRO A 18 32.81 -0.24 -22.68
C PRO A 18 33.81 0.26 -21.64
N ALA A 19 34.66 1.20 -22.04
CA ALA A 19 35.69 1.81 -21.18
C ALA A 19 35.12 2.70 -20.06
N ASN A 20 33.79 2.92 -20.03
CA ASN A 20 33.10 3.72 -19.03
C ASN A 20 32.44 2.82 -17.96
N PRO A 21 32.76 2.95 -16.66
CA PRO A 21 32.08 2.23 -15.57
C PRO A 21 30.55 2.44 -15.50
N ASP A 22 29.98 3.43 -16.19
CA ASP A 22 28.54 3.66 -16.26
C ASP A 22 27.80 2.70 -17.21
N ASN A 23 28.51 1.93 -18.05
CA ASN A 23 27.92 1.02 -19.05
C ASN A 23 28.18 -0.46 -18.76
N LEU A 24 28.23 -0.86 -17.48
CA LEU A 24 28.37 -2.27 -17.11
C LEU A 24 27.10 -3.08 -17.47
N PRO A 25 27.24 -4.31 -18.03
CA PRO A 25 26.10 -5.19 -18.28
C PRO A 25 25.24 -5.41 -17.04
N GLU A 26 23.93 -5.58 -17.20
CA GLU A 26 23.10 -5.99 -16.08
C GLU A 26 23.53 -7.39 -15.59
N PRO A 27 23.56 -7.68 -14.27
CA PRO A 27 24.01 -8.97 -13.77
C PRO A 27 23.29 -10.17 -14.43
N SER A 28 22.00 -10.05 -14.70
CA SER A 28 21.22 -11.12 -15.35
C SER A 28 21.67 -11.47 -16.77
N GLU A 29 22.40 -10.58 -17.45
CA GLU A 29 23.00 -10.84 -18.76
C GLU A 29 24.23 -11.74 -18.67
N LEU A 30 24.85 -11.82 -17.49
CA LEU A 30 26.02 -12.65 -17.20
C LEU A 30 25.66 -14.00 -16.56
N ALA A 31 24.37 -14.33 -16.49
CA ALA A 31 23.85 -15.55 -15.84
C ALA A 31 24.39 -16.87 -16.43
N PHE A 32 24.85 -16.85 -17.68
CA PHE A 32 25.49 -17.99 -18.35
C PHE A 32 27.01 -17.85 -18.49
N VAL A 33 27.59 -16.74 -18.06
CA VAL A 33 29.02 -16.42 -18.23
C VAL A 33 29.77 -16.69 -16.93
N LEU A 34 29.22 -16.24 -15.82
CA LEU A 34 29.88 -16.29 -14.51
C LEU A 34 29.41 -17.48 -13.69
N ASN A 35 30.34 -18.11 -12.96
CA ASN A 35 29.99 -19.07 -11.92
C ASN A 35 29.38 -18.36 -10.70
N GLU A 36 29.00 -19.12 -9.67
CA GLU A 36 28.33 -18.57 -8.47
C GLU A 36 29.15 -17.47 -7.79
N ASP A 37 30.43 -17.74 -7.49
CA ASP A 37 31.26 -16.81 -6.72
C ASP A 37 31.64 -15.57 -7.53
N ASP A 38 31.97 -15.73 -8.82
CA ASP A 38 32.29 -14.63 -9.74
C ASP A 38 31.07 -13.74 -10.02
N PHE A 39 29.88 -14.34 -10.16
CA PHE A 39 28.63 -13.61 -10.35
C PHE A 39 28.33 -12.72 -9.16
N GLU A 40 28.45 -13.27 -7.94
CA GLU A 40 28.18 -12.52 -6.72
C GLU A 40 29.21 -11.40 -6.52
N ASP A 41 30.49 -11.61 -6.88
CA ASP A 41 31.53 -10.57 -6.83
C ASP A 41 31.28 -9.44 -7.84
N TYR A 42 30.81 -9.82 -9.03
CA TYR A 42 30.33 -8.87 -10.03
C TYR A 42 29.12 -8.09 -9.50
N LEU A 43 28.13 -8.77 -8.94
CA LEU A 43 26.91 -8.18 -8.40
C LEU A 43 27.20 -7.17 -7.28
N ASP A 44 28.06 -7.52 -6.31
CA ASP A 44 28.49 -6.62 -5.24
C ASP A 44 29.12 -5.34 -5.81
N SER A 45 29.95 -5.48 -6.86
CA SER A 45 30.63 -4.34 -7.51
C SER A 45 29.66 -3.49 -8.35
N TRP A 46 28.75 -4.14 -9.08
CA TRP A 46 27.72 -3.49 -9.88
C TRP A 46 26.77 -2.68 -9.00
N LEU A 47 26.31 -3.25 -7.88
CA LEU A 47 25.47 -2.57 -6.89
C LEU A 47 26.18 -1.36 -6.26
N GLU A 48 27.49 -1.47 -5.99
CA GLU A 48 28.28 -0.35 -5.49
C GLU A 48 28.27 0.83 -6.47
N ILE A 49 28.44 0.56 -7.78
CA ILE A 49 28.46 1.59 -8.82
C ILE A 49 27.08 2.22 -9.00
N GLN A 50 26.03 1.41 -9.17
CA GLN A 50 24.66 1.89 -9.43
C GLN A 50 24.12 2.82 -8.32
N GLN A 51 24.67 2.72 -7.12
CA GLN A 51 24.17 3.47 -5.97
C GLN A 51 25.10 4.62 -5.56
N ARG A 52 26.14 4.93 -6.36
CA ARG A 52 26.94 6.17 -6.22
C ARG A 52 26.16 7.42 -6.65
N ASP A 53 25.24 7.29 -7.59
CA ASP A 53 24.49 8.43 -8.17
C ASP A 53 23.20 8.81 -7.41
N SER A 54 22.76 8.00 -6.44
CA SER A 54 21.49 8.23 -5.73
C SER A 54 21.59 9.17 -4.52
N GLY A 55 22.74 9.83 -4.33
CA GLY A 55 23.05 10.64 -3.14
C GLY A 55 22.78 12.14 -3.30
N ASN A 56 21.57 12.56 -3.70
CA ASN A 56 21.21 13.97 -3.53
C ASN A 56 20.90 14.23 -2.05
N GLU A 57 21.88 14.80 -1.35
CA GLU A 57 21.76 15.30 0.01
C GLU A 57 20.73 16.44 0.05
N THR A 58 19.52 16.17 0.55
CA THR A 58 18.68 17.26 1.05
C THR A 58 19.32 17.80 2.32
N GLN A 59 19.92 18.99 2.20
CA GLN A 59 20.47 19.76 3.32
C GLN A 59 19.31 20.14 4.26
N PHE A 60 19.19 19.45 5.39
CA PHE A 60 18.23 19.75 6.44
C PHE A 60 18.93 20.20 7.73
N ASP A 61 18.31 21.19 8.37
CA ASP A 61 18.78 22.03 9.47
C ASP A 61 19.51 21.33 10.62
N ALA A 62 20.45 22.09 11.19
CA ALA A 62 21.34 21.71 12.28
C ALA A 62 20.58 21.30 13.55
N ARG A 63 20.35 19.99 13.72
CA ARG A 63 20.20 19.36 15.04
C ARG A 63 21.54 18.82 15.49
N SER A 64 21.97 19.16 16.71
CA SER A 64 23.16 18.59 17.37
C SER A 64 23.02 17.08 17.55
N GLY A 65 24.04 16.31 17.15
CA GLY A 65 23.99 14.84 17.26
C GLY A 65 24.83 14.11 16.22
N CYS A 66 24.81 12.78 16.29
CA CYS A 66 25.68 11.94 15.48
C CYS A 66 25.02 11.54 14.15
N ARG A 67 25.78 11.61 13.07
CA ARG A 67 25.43 11.24 11.70
C ARG A 67 26.48 10.26 11.19
N ILE A 68 26.07 9.02 10.92
CA ILE A 68 26.97 7.94 10.48
C ILE A 68 26.36 7.33 9.22
N ARG A 69 27.10 7.31 8.11
CA ARG A 69 26.64 6.66 6.88
C ARG A 69 26.85 5.15 6.99
N VAL A 70 25.85 4.39 6.56
CA VAL A 70 25.96 2.93 6.44
C VAL A 70 27.12 2.55 5.52
N ARG A 71 27.38 3.37 4.49
CA ARG A 71 28.49 3.21 3.54
C ARG A 71 29.61 4.18 3.86
N GLY A 72 30.85 3.70 3.80
CA GLY A 72 32.05 4.51 3.98
C GLY A 72 32.43 4.80 5.44
N ASP A 73 31.46 4.95 6.34
CA ASP A 73 31.76 5.38 7.72
C ASP A 73 31.83 4.23 8.75
N LEU A 74 31.55 2.98 8.38
CA LEU A 74 31.57 1.83 9.31
C LEU A 74 32.75 0.91 9.03
N GLY A 75 33.68 0.80 9.99
CA GLY A 75 34.88 -0.03 9.88
C GLY A 75 34.63 -1.55 9.93
N GLN A 76 35.63 -2.32 9.49
CA GLN A 76 35.66 -3.78 9.50
C GLN A 76 36.88 -4.30 10.31
N PRO A 77 36.79 -5.48 10.97
CA PRO A 77 35.61 -6.31 11.17
C PRO A 77 34.53 -5.59 11.99
N GLN A 78 33.31 -5.55 11.48
CA GLN A 78 32.24 -4.73 12.05
C GLN A 78 31.66 -5.31 13.36
N PRO A 79 31.43 -4.48 14.39
CA PRO A 79 30.64 -4.84 15.57
C PRO A 79 29.15 -5.00 15.29
N VAL A 80 28.45 -5.70 16.19
CA VAL A 80 26.99 -5.71 16.27
C VAL A 80 26.54 -4.44 17.00
N TYR A 81 25.58 -3.73 16.42
CA TYR A 81 25.01 -2.50 16.99
C TYR A 81 23.60 -2.76 17.52
N ILE A 82 23.39 -2.54 18.83
CA ILE A 82 22.07 -2.62 19.45
C ILE A 82 21.66 -1.23 19.92
N HIS A 83 20.48 -0.78 19.47
CA HIS A 83 19.91 0.51 19.80
C HIS A 83 18.48 0.30 20.29
N ARG A 84 18.14 0.85 21.47
CA ARG A 84 16.80 0.70 22.10
C ARG A 84 16.33 -0.75 22.14
N ASN A 85 17.19 -1.65 22.62
CA ASN A 85 16.95 -3.10 22.73
C ASN A 85 16.58 -3.81 21.41
N ASN A 86 16.99 -3.26 20.27
CA ASN A 86 16.80 -3.87 18.95
C ASN A 86 18.11 -3.86 18.17
N TYR A 87 18.27 -4.83 17.26
CA TYR A 87 19.31 -4.74 16.24
C TYR A 87 19.11 -3.43 15.47
N MET A 88 20.14 -2.59 15.43
CA MET A 88 20.02 -1.22 14.97
C MET A 88 19.51 -1.17 13.51
N ARG A 89 18.70 -0.17 13.17
CA ARG A 89 18.27 0.10 11.78
C ARG A 89 18.56 1.56 11.43
N PRO A 90 18.99 1.87 10.19
CA PRO A 90 19.08 3.25 9.70
C PRO A 90 17.72 3.94 9.64
N HIS A 91 17.71 5.26 9.49
CA HIS A 91 16.47 6.03 9.35
C HIS A 91 15.99 6.10 7.92
N GLY A 92 14.76 5.64 7.67
CA GLY A 92 14.15 5.66 6.34
C GLY A 92 15.02 4.92 5.32
N ASN A 93 15.04 5.38 4.07
CA ASN A 93 15.88 4.86 2.99
C ASN A 93 17.16 5.67 2.78
N SER A 94 17.55 6.56 3.71
CA SER A 94 18.65 7.52 3.47
C SER A 94 20.05 6.95 3.66
N GLY A 95 20.18 5.69 4.09
CA GLY A 95 21.48 5.09 4.42
C GLY A 95 22.24 5.78 5.55
N GLN A 96 21.55 6.55 6.40
CA GLN A 96 22.15 7.26 7.53
C GLN A 96 21.58 6.79 8.86
N ILE A 97 22.49 6.50 9.78
CA ILE A 97 22.21 6.42 11.21
C ILE A 97 22.25 7.84 11.76
N ARG A 98 21.20 8.23 12.49
CA ARG A 98 21.13 9.52 13.19
C ARG A 98 20.86 9.27 14.66
N LEU A 99 21.67 9.84 15.52
CA LEU A 99 21.54 9.75 16.97
C LEU A 99 21.50 11.16 17.54
N ASN A 100 20.59 11.45 18.46
CA ASN A 100 20.63 12.72 19.17
C ASN A 100 21.83 12.74 20.12
N THR A 101 22.39 13.93 20.40
CA THR A 101 23.44 14.07 21.41
C THR A 101 22.99 13.43 22.72
N GLY A 102 23.82 12.53 23.23
CA GLY A 102 23.59 11.78 24.44
C GLY A 102 22.83 10.46 24.27
N GLU A 103 22.30 10.13 23.09
CA GLU A 103 21.73 8.79 22.82
C GLU A 103 22.81 7.70 22.89
N GLN A 104 22.42 6.49 23.28
CA GLN A 104 23.32 5.38 23.54
C GLN A 104 23.11 4.23 22.57
N VAL A 105 24.21 3.65 22.08
CA VAL A 105 24.25 2.44 21.26
C VAL A 105 25.18 1.44 21.93
N VAL A 106 24.72 0.19 22.07
CA VAL A 106 25.56 -0.90 22.53
C VAL A 106 26.34 -1.46 21.34
N ILE A 107 27.65 -1.53 21.49
CA ILE A 107 28.63 -2.04 20.54
C ILE A 107 29.09 -3.40 21.05
N ALA A 108 28.95 -4.45 20.25
CA ALA A 108 29.27 -5.80 20.68
C ALA A 108 30.10 -6.57 19.64
N CYS A 109 31.21 -7.15 20.10
CA CYS A 109 32.03 -8.09 19.35
C CYS A 109 31.74 -9.50 19.85
N THR A 110 30.74 -10.14 19.25
CA THR A 110 30.18 -11.42 19.72
C THR A 110 31.07 -12.60 19.36
N GLY A 111 31.12 -13.62 20.22
CA GLY A 111 31.92 -14.83 20.05
C GLY A 111 33.16 -14.88 20.97
N SER A 112 33.65 -16.10 21.23
CA SER A 112 34.75 -16.32 22.16
C SER A 112 36.00 -15.52 21.80
N GLY A 113 36.60 -14.85 22.80
CA GLY A 113 37.86 -14.12 22.69
C GLY A 113 37.83 -12.81 21.89
N ARG A 114 36.68 -12.38 21.36
CA ARG A 114 36.59 -11.15 20.55
C ARG A 114 36.43 -9.91 21.42
N THR A 115 37.12 -8.83 21.05
CA THR A 115 37.12 -7.55 21.77
C THR A 115 36.92 -6.39 20.81
N ILE A 116 36.39 -5.29 21.33
CA ILE A 116 36.27 -4.01 20.61
C ILE A 116 37.67 -3.42 20.44
N ARG A 117 37.95 -2.90 19.26
CA ARG A 117 39.19 -2.23 18.85
C ARG A 117 38.88 -0.78 18.49
N HIS A 118 39.74 0.12 18.92
CA HIS A 118 39.74 1.54 18.59
C HIS A 118 41.12 2.12 18.92
N PRO A 119 41.64 3.14 18.21
CA PRO A 119 42.93 3.78 18.54
C PRO A 119 43.02 4.27 19.99
N ASN A 120 41.91 4.80 20.52
CA ASN A 120 41.78 5.30 21.89
C ASN A 120 41.18 4.29 22.89
N ILE A 121 41.33 2.98 22.67
CA ILE A 121 40.76 1.98 23.60
C ILE A 121 41.41 2.10 24.99
N ALA A 122 40.61 2.26 26.04
CA ALA A 122 41.08 2.37 27.42
C ALA A 122 41.17 1.00 28.11
N ARG A 123 40.24 0.11 27.76
CA ARG A 123 40.14 -1.24 28.32
C ARG A 123 39.60 -2.19 27.26
N ASN A 124 40.19 -3.38 27.17
CA ASN A 124 39.67 -4.44 26.32
C ASN A 124 38.32 -4.93 26.87
N VAL A 125 37.25 -4.65 26.15
CA VAL A 125 35.89 -5.13 26.41
C VAL A 125 35.34 -5.79 25.15
N ASN A 126 34.46 -6.77 25.29
CA ASN A 126 33.75 -7.39 24.17
C ASN A 126 32.38 -6.76 23.93
N VAL A 127 31.82 -6.06 24.92
CA VAL A 127 30.60 -5.27 24.83
C VAL A 127 30.82 -3.93 25.53
N GLY A 128 30.43 -2.83 24.88
CA GLY A 128 30.56 -1.48 25.40
C GLY A 128 29.37 -0.61 25.00
N THR A 129 29.00 0.36 25.84
CA THR A 129 27.98 1.36 25.49
C THR A 129 28.68 2.61 24.98
N ALA A 130 28.40 2.99 23.73
CA ALA A 130 28.85 4.22 23.10
C ALA A 130 27.73 5.27 23.21
N ARG A 131 28.06 6.48 23.68
CA ARG A 131 27.14 7.61 23.80
C ARG A 131 27.47 8.64 22.74
N CYS A 132 26.46 9.03 21.97
CA CYS A 132 26.60 10.05 20.94
C CYS A 132 27.04 11.39 21.55
N VAL A 133 28.06 12.01 20.96
CA VAL A 133 28.52 13.36 21.31
C VAL A 133 28.05 14.32 20.23
N ASP A 134 28.68 14.30 19.07
CA ASP A 134 28.34 15.14 17.93
C ASP A 134 29.00 14.60 16.64
N ASN A 135 28.43 14.90 15.47
CA ASN A 135 28.91 14.46 14.15
C ASN A 135 29.18 12.94 14.07
N ASN A 136 30.42 12.48 14.03
CA ASN A 136 30.74 11.04 14.03
C ASN A 136 31.38 10.59 15.35
N LEU A 137 31.39 11.44 16.38
CA LEU A 137 32.09 11.20 17.63
C LEU A 137 31.18 10.60 18.71
N VAL A 138 31.71 9.62 19.41
CA VAL A 138 31.08 8.97 20.56
C VAL A 138 32.03 8.90 21.75
N SER A 139 31.47 8.87 22.95
CA SER A 139 32.19 8.60 24.19
C SER A 139 31.83 7.20 24.71
N GLY A 140 32.73 6.57 25.47
CA GLY A 140 32.55 5.23 26.02
C GLY A 140 33.07 5.14 27.45
N SER A 141 32.21 5.44 28.43
CA SER A 141 32.60 5.48 29.84
C SER A 141 33.23 4.17 30.30
N GLY A 142 34.49 4.24 30.77
CA GLY A 142 35.23 3.10 31.32
C GLY A 142 35.89 2.15 30.30
N TRP A 143 35.77 2.41 29.00
CA TRP A 143 36.39 1.56 27.96
C TRP A 143 36.97 2.32 26.76
N LEU A 144 36.63 3.60 26.58
CA LEU A 144 37.17 4.49 25.54
C LEU A 144 37.75 5.75 26.18
N ASN A 145 39.00 6.10 25.83
CA ASN A 145 39.64 7.33 26.28
C ASN A 145 39.16 8.51 25.44
N GLY A 146 38.47 9.46 26.09
CA GLY A 146 37.91 10.65 25.43
C GLY A 146 36.81 10.32 24.41
N ASN A 147 36.66 11.20 23.42
CA ASN A 147 35.74 11.01 22.29
C ASN A 147 36.49 10.28 21.14
N GLY A 148 35.82 9.33 20.51
CA GLY A 148 36.35 8.56 19.38
C GLY A 148 35.38 8.52 18.20
N ALA A 149 35.90 8.34 17.00
CA ALA A 149 35.06 8.23 15.81
C ALA A 149 34.31 6.89 15.82
N PHE A 150 32.98 6.94 15.70
CA PHE A 150 32.12 5.75 15.70
C PHE A 150 32.58 4.70 14.69
N GLY A 151 32.99 5.16 13.49
CA GLY A 151 33.46 4.29 12.42
C GLY A 151 34.75 3.51 12.71
N GLN A 152 35.55 3.97 13.66
CA GLN A 152 36.78 3.31 14.08
C GLN A 152 36.55 2.23 15.14
N LEU A 153 35.31 2.09 15.65
CA LEU A 153 34.92 1.01 16.53
C LEU A 153 34.79 -0.28 15.71
N THR A 154 35.81 -1.12 15.76
CA THR A 154 35.87 -2.41 15.07
C THR A 154 36.01 -3.56 16.07
N CYS A 155 35.99 -4.80 15.58
CA CYS A 155 36.24 -5.99 16.38
C CYS A 155 37.59 -6.62 16.05
N SER A 156 38.20 -7.30 17.03
CA SER A 156 39.42 -8.09 16.83
C SER A 156 39.26 -9.23 15.82
N GLY A 157 38.02 -9.59 15.48
CA GLY A 157 37.65 -10.50 14.40
C GLY A 157 36.16 -10.35 14.08
N HIS A 158 35.68 -10.92 12.97
CA HIS A 158 34.26 -10.83 12.60
C HIS A 158 33.36 -11.40 13.70
N SER A 159 32.34 -10.62 14.09
CA SER A 159 31.34 -11.00 15.09
C SER A 159 30.69 -12.34 14.77
N HIS A 160 30.58 -13.21 15.77
CA HIS A 160 29.96 -14.52 15.65
C HIS A 160 28.44 -14.42 15.76
N HIS A 161 27.77 -14.70 14.66
CA HIS A 161 26.36 -15.08 14.57
C HIS A 161 26.11 -16.55 14.95
N GLU A 162 24.88 -16.83 15.40
CA GLU A 162 24.41 -18.14 15.79
C GLU A 162 23.08 -18.50 15.11
N ALA A 163 22.91 -19.78 14.78
CA ALA A 163 21.65 -20.37 14.37
C ALA A 163 21.15 -21.33 15.46
N GLN A 164 19.97 -21.07 16.01
CA GLN A 164 19.41 -21.82 17.15
C GLN A 164 18.04 -22.39 16.80
N GLY A 165 17.88 -23.71 16.98
CA GLY A 165 16.56 -24.33 17.01
C GLY A 165 15.72 -23.75 18.16
N THR A 166 14.45 -23.52 17.90
CA THR A 166 13.51 -22.99 18.89
C THR A 166 12.51 -24.05 19.32
N ASN A 167 11.73 -23.76 20.37
CA ASN A 167 10.60 -24.60 20.76
C ASN A 167 9.37 -24.39 19.85
N GLN A 168 9.44 -23.46 18.90
CA GLN A 168 8.35 -23.19 17.96
C GLN A 168 8.38 -24.19 16.80
N ARG A 169 7.18 -24.44 16.27
CA ARG A 169 6.95 -25.35 15.15
C ARG A 169 6.25 -24.59 14.04
N CYS A 170 6.61 -24.90 12.80
CA CYS A 170 5.97 -24.37 11.61
C CYS A 170 5.16 -25.48 10.92
N PHE A 171 4.80 -25.26 9.65
CA PHE A 171 4.01 -26.19 8.86
C PHE A 171 4.48 -27.65 8.98
N ASN A 172 3.52 -28.57 9.11
CA ASN A 172 3.76 -29.99 9.35
C ASN A 172 4.66 -30.29 10.57
N ASN A 173 4.58 -29.47 11.61
CA ASN A 173 5.32 -29.62 12.87
C ASN A 173 6.85 -29.58 12.68
N ASN A 174 7.32 -28.90 11.65
CA ASN A 174 8.75 -28.76 11.37
C ASN A 174 9.42 -27.74 12.31
N LEU A 175 10.75 -27.82 12.42
CA LEU A 175 11.53 -27.00 13.35
C LEU A 175 11.60 -25.55 12.87
N VAL A 176 11.31 -24.61 13.77
CA VAL A 176 11.66 -23.20 13.56
C VAL A 176 13.06 -22.94 14.12
N ILE A 177 13.94 -22.42 13.27
CA ILE A 177 15.30 -22.02 13.59
C ILE A 177 15.38 -20.50 13.49
N ARG A 178 16.01 -19.83 14.46
CA ARG A 178 16.29 -18.39 14.40
C ARG A 178 17.78 -18.15 14.20
N VAL A 179 18.14 -17.13 13.42
CA VAL A 179 19.54 -16.73 13.19
C VAL A 179 19.75 -15.30 13.64
N GLY A 180 20.86 -15.04 14.33
CA GLY A 180 21.13 -13.71 14.88
C GLY A 180 22.37 -13.66 15.76
N PHE A 181 22.37 -12.74 16.72
CA PHE A 181 23.52 -12.49 17.61
C PHE A 181 23.11 -12.59 19.08
N ILE A 182 23.98 -13.15 19.91
CA ILE A 182 23.86 -13.06 21.37
C ILE A 182 24.71 -11.89 21.87
N VAL A 183 24.04 -10.90 22.48
CA VAL A 183 24.70 -9.78 23.16
C VAL A 183 24.17 -9.72 24.59
N ASN A 184 25.06 -9.81 25.58
CA ASN A 184 24.70 -9.83 27.01
C ASN A 184 23.60 -10.87 27.34
N ASN A 185 23.76 -12.09 26.85
CA ASN A 185 22.79 -13.21 27.01
C ASN A 185 21.40 -12.96 26.41
N VAL A 186 21.22 -11.92 25.59
CA VAL A 186 19.99 -11.66 24.84
C VAL A 186 20.22 -12.01 23.37
N PHE A 187 19.32 -12.81 22.80
CA PHE A 187 19.37 -13.19 21.38
C PHE A 187 18.61 -12.15 20.54
N TYR A 188 19.31 -11.53 19.58
CA TYR A 188 18.77 -10.57 18.63
C TYR A 188 18.62 -11.25 17.26
N PRO A 189 17.41 -11.72 16.89
CA PRO A 189 17.18 -12.42 15.63
C PRO A 189 17.19 -11.44 14.45
N LEU A 190 17.70 -11.93 13.32
CA LEU A 190 17.68 -11.26 12.03
C LEU A 190 16.63 -11.87 11.10
N TYR A 191 16.55 -13.20 11.09
CA TYR A 191 15.59 -13.97 10.31
C TYR A 191 15.33 -15.32 10.97
N TRP A 192 14.29 -16.00 10.49
CA TRP A 192 13.90 -17.33 10.94
C TRP A 192 13.70 -18.27 9.75
N SER A 193 13.88 -19.56 9.98
CA SER A 193 13.75 -20.62 8.99
C SER A 193 12.80 -21.71 9.49
N CYS A 194 11.87 -22.13 8.65
CA CYS A 194 11.05 -23.32 8.80
C CYS A 194 11.74 -24.49 8.08
N PHE A 195 12.25 -25.45 8.85
CA PHE A 195 13.16 -26.48 8.34
C PHE A 195 12.62 -27.90 8.56
N ASP A 196 12.46 -28.65 7.47
CA ASP A 196 12.14 -30.08 7.49
C ASP A 196 13.43 -30.88 7.74
N GLN A 197 13.56 -31.38 8.97
CA GLN A 197 14.74 -32.13 9.42
C GLN A 197 14.87 -33.51 8.76
N ARG A 198 13.76 -34.08 8.28
CA ARG A 198 13.76 -35.40 7.64
C ARG A 198 14.26 -35.30 6.20
N ARG A 199 13.79 -34.28 5.48
CA ARG A 199 14.16 -34.02 4.07
C ARG A 199 15.39 -33.14 3.92
N LEU A 200 15.90 -32.55 5.01
CA LEU A 200 16.98 -31.56 4.99
C LEU A 200 16.63 -30.38 4.05
N GLU A 201 15.40 -29.90 4.17
CA GLU A 201 14.76 -28.96 3.24
C GLU A 201 14.33 -27.70 4.00
N VAL A 202 14.63 -26.54 3.42
CA VAL A 202 14.10 -25.26 3.91
C VAL A 202 12.76 -25.00 3.24
N LEU A 203 11.67 -25.06 4.02
CA LEU A 203 10.33 -24.81 3.50
C LEU A 203 10.14 -23.32 3.20
N TYR A 204 10.49 -22.47 4.16
CA TYR A 204 10.54 -21.03 4.00
C TYR A 204 11.36 -20.36 5.09
N VAL A 205 11.87 -19.16 4.79
CA VAL A 205 12.50 -18.22 5.69
C VAL A 205 11.64 -16.96 5.77
N TRP A 206 11.66 -16.27 6.91
CA TRP A 206 11.02 -14.97 7.03
C TRP A 206 11.85 -13.96 7.82
N TYR A 207 11.69 -12.69 7.45
CA TYR A 207 12.38 -11.53 8.03
C TYR A 207 11.64 -10.24 7.67
N ASP A 208 11.94 -9.18 8.41
CA ASP A 208 11.43 -7.84 8.09
C ASP A 208 12.27 -7.22 6.97
N GLN A 209 11.60 -6.68 5.96
CA GLN A 209 12.19 -5.80 4.97
C GLN A 209 11.41 -4.49 4.91
N THR A 210 12.11 -3.40 5.17
CA THR A 210 11.54 -2.04 5.28
C THR A 210 12.33 -1.07 4.42
N ALA A 211 11.92 0.20 4.40
CA ALA A 211 12.63 1.25 3.69
C ALA A 211 14.15 1.29 3.97
N SER A 212 14.58 0.96 5.19
CA SER A 212 15.99 0.96 5.58
C SER A 212 16.84 -0.09 4.90
N ASN A 213 16.24 -1.16 4.38
CA ASN A 213 16.95 -2.24 3.71
C ASN A 213 17.36 -1.86 2.28
N ALA A 214 16.82 -0.77 1.71
CA ALA A 214 17.17 -0.30 0.38
C ALA A 214 18.64 0.09 0.26
N VAL A 215 19.19 0.74 1.31
CA VAL A 215 20.60 1.14 1.37
C VAL A 215 21.33 0.25 2.37
N HIS A 216 22.17 -0.63 1.83
CA HIS A 216 22.94 -1.64 2.55
C HIS A 216 24.44 -1.48 2.26
N GLN A 217 25.31 -2.09 3.04
CA GLN A 217 26.76 -2.08 2.77
C GLN A 217 27.08 -2.92 1.52
N THR A 218 28.02 -2.45 0.72
CA THR A 218 28.54 -3.16 -0.46
C THR A 218 29.97 -3.62 -0.20
N GLY A 219 30.48 -4.55 -1.00
CA GLY A 219 31.86 -5.03 -0.88
C GLY A 219 32.15 -5.79 0.43
N VAL A 220 31.13 -6.35 1.08
CA VAL A 220 31.29 -7.13 2.30
C VAL A 220 31.80 -8.53 1.97
N ASP A 221 32.94 -8.90 2.57
CA ASP A 221 33.52 -10.23 2.42
C ASP A 221 32.54 -11.34 2.85
N ARG A 222 32.50 -12.43 2.09
CA ARG A 222 31.62 -13.58 2.34
C ARG A 222 32.32 -14.61 3.23
N PRO A 223 31.63 -15.16 4.26
CA PRO A 223 32.12 -16.33 4.99
C PRO A 223 31.86 -17.62 4.20
N SER A 224 32.49 -18.72 4.59
CA SER A 224 32.11 -20.05 4.13
C SER A 224 30.69 -20.41 4.60
N TRP A 225 29.95 -21.14 3.77
CA TRP A 225 28.63 -21.65 4.13
C TRP A 225 28.69 -22.66 5.28
N MET A 226 27.79 -22.49 6.24
CA MET A 226 27.73 -23.32 7.44
C MET A 226 26.50 -24.22 7.46
N ALA A 227 26.72 -25.50 7.74
CA ALA A 227 25.65 -26.46 7.97
C ALA A 227 25.01 -26.29 9.37
N GLY A 228 25.80 -25.86 10.35
CA GLY A 228 25.42 -25.95 11.76
C GLY A 228 25.18 -27.40 12.18
N SER A 229 24.37 -27.61 13.22
CA SER A 229 23.94 -28.94 13.68
C SER A 229 22.74 -29.50 12.92
N PHE A 230 22.27 -28.82 11.85
CA PHE A 230 20.99 -29.10 11.20
C PHE A 230 21.08 -30.10 10.04
N PHE A 231 22.28 -30.50 9.61
CA PHE A 231 22.52 -31.49 8.54
C PHE A 231 23.36 -32.67 9.06
N PRO A 232 22.86 -33.45 10.04
CA PRO A 232 23.63 -34.52 10.64
C PRO A 232 23.96 -35.61 9.61
N GLY A 233 25.22 -36.04 9.56
CA GLY A 233 25.69 -37.12 8.67
C GLY A 233 25.78 -36.74 7.19
N VAL A 234 25.53 -35.47 6.83
CA VAL A 234 25.59 -35.00 5.44
C VAL A 234 26.56 -33.83 5.33
N ASP A 235 27.64 -34.04 4.57
CA ASP A 235 28.49 -32.94 4.10
C ASP A 235 27.75 -32.18 3.00
N VAL A 236 26.88 -31.26 3.42
CA VAL A 236 26.02 -30.48 2.54
C VAL A 236 26.83 -29.57 1.61
N ASN A 237 27.97 -29.01 2.05
CA ASN A 237 28.84 -28.22 1.18
C ASN A 237 29.30 -29.05 -0.03
N ASN A 238 29.78 -30.27 0.22
CA ASN A 238 30.21 -31.15 -0.84
C ASN A 238 29.08 -31.52 -1.81
N ARG A 239 27.81 -31.61 -1.35
CA ARG A 239 26.66 -31.92 -2.22
C ARG A 239 26.40 -30.86 -3.29
N TYR A 240 26.82 -29.61 -3.06
CA TYR A 240 26.70 -28.54 -4.04
C TYR A 240 27.87 -28.47 -5.02
N THR A 241 28.89 -29.34 -4.93
CA THR A 241 29.92 -29.40 -5.98
C THR A 241 29.35 -30.01 -7.25
N GLN A 242 29.72 -29.47 -8.43
CA GLN A 242 29.22 -29.98 -9.71
C GLN A 242 29.48 -31.49 -9.90
N VAL A 243 30.60 -32.00 -9.36
CA VAL A 243 30.92 -33.42 -9.36
C VAL A 243 29.86 -34.22 -8.60
N GLN A 244 29.51 -33.81 -7.38
CA GLN A 244 28.47 -34.51 -6.60
C GLN A 244 27.08 -34.34 -7.20
N GLN A 245 26.77 -33.17 -7.79
CA GLN A 245 25.51 -32.95 -8.50
C GLN A 245 25.36 -33.89 -9.70
N LYS A 246 26.41 -34.01 -10.53
CA LYS A 246 26.45 -34.96 -11.66
C LYS A 246 26.21 -36.38 -11.19
N LEU A 247 26.91 -36.82 -10.14
CA LEU A 247 26.74 -38.16 -9.58
C LEU A 247 25.31 -38.38 -9.03
N ALA A 248 24.72 -37.38 -8.38
CA ALA A 248 23.36 -37.48 -7.87
C ALA A 248 22.31 -37.57 -8.99
N ILE A 249 22.41 -36.68 -9.99
CA ILE A 249 21.50 -36.63 -11.14
C ILE A 249 21.65 -37.87 -12.02
N ALA A 250 22.87 -38.34 -12.27
CA ALA A 250 23.16 -39.52 -13.08
C ALA A 250 22.48 -40.80 -12.59
N ARG A 251 22.22 -40.92 -11.29
CA ARG A 251 21.50 -42.08 -10.72
C ARG A 251 20.07 -42.22 -11.23
N VAL A 252 19.44 -41.11 -11.61
CA VAL A 252 18.03 -41.09 -12.03
C VAL A 252 17.84 -40.77 -13.52
N VAL A 253 18.75 -40.01 -14.13
CA VAL A 253 18.68 -39.68 -15.58
C VAL A 253 19.65 -40.48 -16.45
N GLY A 254 20.70 -41.07 -15.88
CA GLY A 254 21.82 -41.71 -16.57
C GLY A 254 23.01 -40.78 -16.82
N ASN A 255 24.23 -41.34 -16.89
CA ASN A 255 25.49 -40.57 -16.98
C ASN A 255 25.52 -39.57 -18.14
N ALA A 256 25.18 -40.02 -19.36
CA ALA A 256 25.25 -39.17 -20.55
C ALA A 256 24.31 -37.94 -20.47
N LEU A 257 23.13 -38.09 -19.88
CA LEU A 257 22.20 -36.97 -19.70
C LEU A 257 22.61 -36.08 -18.54
N ALA A 258 23.19 -36.63 -17.47
CA ALA A 258 23.69 -35.83 -16.35
C ALA A 258 24.79 -34.85 -16.79
N ASP A 259 25.70 -35.27 -17.68
CA ASP A 259 26.71 -34.38 -18.26
C ASP A 259 26.13 -33.27 -19.15
N ARG A 260 24.95 -33.52 -19.74
CA ARG A 260 24.24 -32.51 -20.54
C ARG A 260 23.47 -31.51 -19.67
N TYR A 261 22.90 -31.96 -18.56
CA TYR A 261 22.17 -31.09 -17.64
C TYR A 261 23.11 -30.28 -16.74
N VAL A 262 24.19 -30.90 -16.25
CA VAL A 262 25.16 -30.24 -15.37
C VAL A 262 26.42 -29.89 -16.15
N THR A 263 26.60 -28.60 -16.43
CA THR A 263 27.75 -28.04 -17.13
C THR A 263 28.42 -26.98 -16.27
N SER A 264 29.51 -26.38 -16.75
CA SER A 264 30.14 -25.23 -16.10
C SER A 264 29.22 -24.02 -15.99
N GLN A 265 28.21 -23.91 -16.86
CA GLN A 265 27.26 -22.79 -16.93
C GLN A 265 25.87 -23.16 -16.36
N GLN A 266 25.53 -24.45 -16.31
CA GLN A 266 24.26 -24.95 -15.79
C GLN A 266 24.55 -25.92 -14.67
N PHE A 267 24.47 -25.45 -13.42
CA PHE A 267 24.65 -26.26 -12.22
C PHE A 267 23.78 -25.70 -11.11
N LEU A 268 23.65 -26.44 -10.01
CA LEU A 268 22.87 -26.01 -8.85
C LEU A 268 23.75 -25.18 -7.90
N ALA A 269 23.52 -23.87 -7.87
CA ALA A 269 24.15 -22.96 -6.95
C ALA A 269 23.50 -23.01 -5.57
N ARG A 270 24.22 -22.49 -4.57
CA ARG A 270 23.72 -22.29 -3.20
C ARG A 270 22.80 -21.06 -3.18
N GLY A 271 21.56 -21.26 -3.61
CA GLY A 271 20.56 -20.20 -3.72
C GLY A 271 20.11 -19.68 -2.36
N HIS A 272 20.42 -18.42 -2.05
CA HIS A 272 19.95 -17.75 -0.84
C HIS A 272 18.43 -17.59 -0.85
N LEU A 273 17.78 -17.79 0.31
CA LEU A 273 16.37 -17.47 0.48
C LEU A 273 16.19 -16.06 1.04
N ALA A 274 16.80 -15.75 2.18
CA ALA A 274 17.07 -14.38 2.61
C ALA A 274 18.42 -13.95 2.06
N ALA A 275 18.39 -13.15 0.99
CA ALA A 275 19.57 -12.68 0.28
C ALA A 275 20.52 -11.91 1.21
N LYS A 276 21.83 -12.06 0.98
CA LYS A 276 22.89 -11.26 1.65
C LYS A 276 22.50 -9.78 1.67
N SER A 277 22.17 -9.24 0.49
CA SER A 277 21.95 -7.81 0.28
C SER A 277 20.62 -7.30 0.86
N ASP A 278 19.74 -8.17 1.35
CA ASP A 278 18.54 -7.78 2.08
C ASP A 278 18.85 -7.25 3.50
N PHE A 279 20.08 -7.43 3.98
CA PHE A 279 20.55 -6.96 5.28
C PHE A 279 21.47 -5.74 5.14
N VAL A 280 21.22 -4.73 5.99
CA VAL A 280 21.89 -3.42 5.92
C VAL A 280 23.38 -3.50 6.25
N TYR A 281 23.72 -4.14 7.36
CA TYR A 281 25.09 -4.15 7.89
C TYR A 281 25.84 -5.43 7.55
N ALA A 282 27.16 -5.33 7.42
CA ALA A 282 28.05 -6.44 7.14
C ALA A 282 27.88 -7.61 8.12
N THR A 283 27.60 -7.33 9.41
CA THR A 283 27.28 -8.37 10.39
C THR A 283 26.03 -9.17 9.99
N GLY A 284 24.95 -8.50 9.59
CA GLY A 284 23.71 -9.16 9.14
C GLY A 284 23.88 -9.86 7.79
N GLN A 285 24.62 -9.27 6.85
CA GLN A 285 24.91 -9.86 5.55
C GLN A 285 25.71 -11.16 5.67
N ARG A 286 26.75 -11.16 6.50
CA ARG A 286 27.51 -12.38 6.79
C ARG A 286 26.65 -13.43 7.48
N ALA A 287 25.57 -13.00 8.15
CA ALA A 287 24.73 -13.90 8.88
C ALA A 287 23.80 -14.78 8.06
N THR A 288 23.69 -14.53 6.75
CA THR A 288 22.81 -15.27 5.84
C THR A 288 23.38 -16.61 5.36
N PHE A 289 24.67 -16.87 5.60
CA PHE A 289 25.45 -17.99 5.04
C PHE A 289 25.27 -19.31 5.81
N TYR A 290 24.02 -19.65 6.12
CA TYR A 290 23.65 -20.95 6.68
C TYR A 290 22.84 -21.76 5.67
N PHE A 291 23.08 -23.07 5.58
CA PHE A 291 22.28 -23.93 4.68
C PHE A 291 20.79 -24.01 5.05
N ILE A 292 20.41 -23.63 6.27
CA ILE A 292 19.01 -23.45 6.65
C ILE A 292 18.36 -22.18 6.06
N ASN A 293 19.12 -21.40 5.27
CA ASN A 293 18.70 -20.25 4.47
C ASN A 293 19.04 -20.45 2.98
N CYS A 294 19.20 -21.71 2.55
CA CYS A 294 19.66 -22.07 1.22
C CYS A 294 18.80 -23.18 0.63
N ALA A 295 18.58 -23.15 -0.68
CA ALA A 295 18.10 -24.31 -1.42
C ALA A 295 18.74 -24.41 -2.81
N PRO A 296 18.79 -25.60 -3.44
CA PRO A 296 19.41 -25.77 -4.76
C PRO A 296 18.70 -24.96 -5.85
N GLN A 297 19.39 -23.96 -6.40
CA GLN A 297 18.89 -23.15 -7.51
C GLN A 297 19.73 -23.39 -8.74
N TRP A 298 19.13 -23.56 -9.92
CA TRP A 298 19.93 -23.59 -11.14
C TRP A 298 20.63 -22.23 -11.31
N GLN A 299 21.92 -22.23 -11.63
CA GLN A 299 22.73 -21.01 -11.61
C GLN A 299 22.17 -19.91 -12.55
N PRO A 300 21.74 -20.21 -13.79
CA PRO A 300 21.10 -19.20 -14.62
C PRO A 300 19.77 -18.67 -14.07
N PHE A 301 19.05 -19.47 -13.29
CA PHE A 301 17.86 -19.02 -12.55
C PHE A 301 18.25 -18.08 -11.41
N ASN A 302 19.24 -18.46 -10.60
CA ASN A 302 19.74 -17.70 -9.46
C ASN A 302 20.27 -16.33 -9.91
N ALA A 303 21.16 -16.32 -10.89
CA ALA A 303 21.75 -15.12 -11.47
C ALA A 303 20.78 -14.31 -12.35
N GLY A 304 19.72 -14.95 -12.84
CA GLY A 304 18.73 -14.38 -13.75
C GLY A 304 17.54 -13.73 -13.05
N ASN A 305 16.34 -14.27 -13.28
CA ASN A 305 15.10 -13.66 -12.82
C ASN A 305 14.97 -13.63 -11.29
N TRP A 306 15.59 -14.57 -10.58
CA TRP A 306 15.56 -14.59 -9.11
C TRP A 306 16.33 -13.41 -8.51
N ASN A 307 17.58 -13.20 -8.93
CA ASN A 307 18.37 -12.03 -8.54
C ASN A 307 17.68 -10.71 -8.94
N ASN A 308 17.09 -10.61 -10.13
CA ASN A 308 16.32 -9.43 -10.53
C ASN A 308 15.17 -9.16 -9.55
N LEU A 309 14.38 -10.19 -9.19
CA LEU A 309 13.30 -10.06 -8.22
C LEU A 309 13.82 -9.56 -6.85
N GLU A 310 14.91 -10.11 -6.35
CA GLU A 310 15.47 -9.73 -5.04
C GLU A 310 15.92 -8.26 -5.01
N GLN A 311 16.58 -7.79 -6.06
CA GLN A 311 16.99 -6.39 -6.19
C GLN A 311 15.79 -5.47 -6.33
N ASP A 312 14.90 -5.77 -7.26
CA ASP A 312 13.78 -4.92 -7.63
C ASP A 312 12.77 -4.81 -6.48
N LEU A 313 12.49 -5.92 -5.77
CA LEU A 313 11.56 -5.92 -4.64
C LEU A 313 12.10 -5.09 -3.46
N ARG A 314 13.39 -5.20 -3.17
CA ARG A 314 14.04 -4.42 -2.11
C ARG A 314 14.08 -2.93 -2.44
N ALA A 315 14.45 -2.58 -3.67
CA ALA A 315 14.41 -1.20 -4.16
C ALA A 315 12.99 -0.64 -4.08
N ARG A 316 12.00 -1.45 -4.47
CA ARG A 316 10.59 -1.12 -4.39
C ARG A 316 10.11 -0.84 -2.97
N ILE A 317 10.39 -1.74 -2.03
CA ILE A 317 10.03 -1.54 -0.61
C ILE A 317 10.69 -0.26 -0.07
N GLY A 318 11.93 0.00 -0.49
CA GLY A 318 12.66 1.25 -0.29
C GLY A 318 11.91 2.50 -0.75
N ALA A 319 11.59 2.55 -2.04
CA ALA A 319 10.97 3.69 -2.70
C ALA A 319 9.55 3.96 -2.19
N ALA A 320 8.77 2.89 -1.95
CA ALA A 320 7.39 3.00 -1.51
C ALA A 320 7.23 3.16 0.02
N GLY A 321 8.33 3.10 0.78
CA GLY A 321 8.29 3.23 2.23
C GLY A 321 7.49 2.11 2.92
N TYR A 322 7.47 0.91 2.34
CA TYR A 322 6.71 -0.20 2.92
C TYR A 322 7.37 -0.74 4.19
N ASN A 323 6.53 -1.28 5.07
CA ASN A 323 6.98 -2.06 6.23
C ASN A 323 6.50 -3.49 6.04
N THR A 324 7.34 -4.32 5.42
CA THR A 324 6.95 -5.66 4.99
C THR A 324 7.60 -6.74 5.82
N VAL A 325 6.87 -7.83 6.01
CA VAL A 325 7.44 -9.14 6.34
C VAL A 325 7.58 -9.90 5.02
N ILE A 326 8.79 -10.38 4.75
CA ILE A 326 9.08 -11.24 3.60
C ILE A 326 9.00 -12.69 4.05
N TYR A 327 8.24 -13.51 3.31
CA TYR A 327 8.35 -14.97 3.38
C TYR A 327 8.93 -15.48 2.06
N THR A 328 10.07 -16.14 2.11
CA THR A 328 10.81 -16.61 0.93
C THR A 328 11.06 -18.10 1.09
N GLY A 329 10.68 -18.91 0.11
CA GLY A 329 10.63 -20.35 0.31
C GLY A 329 10.57 -21.17 -0.95
N THR A 330 10.41 -22.47 -0.75
CA THR A 330 10.49 -23.49 -1.79
C THR A 330 9.25 -24.37 -1.80
N PHE A 331 8.87 -24.90 -2.96
CA PHE A 331 7.76 -25.85 -3.06
C PHE A 331 7.95 -26.83 -4.21
N GLY A 332 7.53 -28.07 -4.00
CA GLY A 332 7.65 -29.16 -5.00
C GLY A 332 9.09 -29.60 -5.24
N VAL A 333 9.26 -30.61 -6.09
CA VAL A 333 10.57 -31.12 -6.50
C VAL A 333 10.66 -31.02 -8.02
N THR A 334 11.75 -30.44 -8.53
CA THR A 334 11.95 -30.31 -9.97
C THR A 334 12.20 -31.67 -10.61
N GLN A 335 11.90 -31.75 -11.90
CA GLN A 335 12.04 -32.98 -12.66
C GLN A 335 12.87 -32.80 -13.93
N LEU A 336 13.72 -33.78 -14.24
CA LEU A 336 14.43 -33.85 -15.51
C LEU A 336 13.99 -35.07 -16.31
N ARG A 337 14.15 -35.03 -17.64
CA ARG A 337 13.88 -36.18 -18.51
C ARG A 337 15.03 -37.17 -18.42
N ASN A 338 14.73 -38.43 -18.14
CA ASN A 338 15.70 -39.52 -18.22
C ASN A 338 15.84 -40.07 -19.66
N ALA A 339 16.68 -41.10 -19.83
CA ALA A 339 16.93 -41.71 -21.14
C ALA A 339 15.68 -42.26 -21.85
N ASN A 340 14.61 -42.58 -21.09
CA ASN A 340 13.31 -43.01 -21.61
C ASN A 340 12.32 -41.86 -21.81
N ASN A 341 12.82 -40.61 -21.78
CA ASN A 341 12.02 -39.39 -21.90
C ASN A 341 10.94 -39.22 -20.80
N ARG A 342 11.12 -39.86 -19.64
CA ARG A 342 10.23 -39.72 -18.48
C ARG A 342 10.78 -38.71 -17.48
N PHE A 343 9.90 -37.91 -16.90
CA PHE A 343 10.24 -37.00 -15.82
C PHE A 343 10.56 -37.77 -14.53
N VAL A 344 11.68 -37.42 -13.89
CA VAL A 344 12.13 -37.97 -12.62
C VAL A 344 12.54 -36.85 -11.67
N ASP A 345 12.17 -36.98 -10.40
CA ASP A 345 12.48 -36.02 -9.34
C ASP A 345 13.98 -35.98 -9.04
N ILE A 346 14.49 -34.77 -8.77
CA ILE A 346 15.92 -34.54 -8.51
C ILE A 346 16.20 -34.19 -7.05
N TYR A 347 17.15 -34.91 -6.46
CA TYR A 347 17.64 -34.74 -5.09
C TYR A 347 19.17 -34.70 -5.10
N LEU A 348 19.79 -33.86 -4.26
CA LEU A 348 21.25 -33.81 -4.12
C LEU A 348 21.81 -34.85 -3.14
N HIS A 349 20.93 -35.54 -2.41
CA HIS A 349 21.32 -36.60 -1.48
C HIS A 349 20.36 -37.80 -1.55
N ASN A 350 20.81 -38.93 -0.98
CA ASN A 350 20.02 -40.15 -0.92
C ASN A 350 18.77 -39.96 -0.05
N ASN A 351 17.86 -40.94 -0.07
CA ASN A 351 16.65 -40.97 0.76
C ASN A 351 15.74 -39.74 0.56
N ASN A 352 15.72 -39.18 -0.65
CA ASN A 352 14.95 -38.00 -1.03
C ASN A 352 15.28 -36.76 -0.18
N GLN A 353 16.53 -36.64 0.27
CA GLN A 353 17.03 -35.51 1.04
C GLN A 353 17.68 -34.46 0.13
N ILE A 354 17.58 -33.20 0.56
CA ILE A 354 18.01 -32.02 -0.21
C ILE A 354 17.32 -32.03 -1.60
N PRO A 355 15.98 -31.93 -1.63
CA PRO A 355 15.25 -31.81 -2.88
C PRO A 355 15.69 -30.57 -3.65
N VAL A 356 15.78 -30.69 -4.96
CA VAL A 356 15.93 -29.52 -5.83
C VAL A 356 14.52 -28.95 -6.08
N PRO A 357 14.19 -27.75 -5.61
CA PRO A 357 12.81 -27.27 -5.65
C PRO A 357 12.29 -27.06 -7.06
N GLN A 358 10.99 -27.27 -7.25
CA GLN A 358 10.30 -26.91 -8.49
C GLN A 358 10.02 -25.41 -8.54
N TYR A 359 9.49 -24.85 -7.45
CA TYR A 359 9.18 -23.44 -7.30
C TYR A 359 10.03 -22.82 -6.20
N PHE A 360 10.49 -21.61 -6.47
CA PHE A 360 10.87 -20.65 -5.44
C PHE A 360 9.81 -19.55 -5.41
N TYR A 361 9.57 -18.99 -4.23
CA TYR A 361 8.66 -17.88 -4.09
C TYR A 361 9.15 -16.84 -3.08
N LYS A 362 8.71 -15.60 -3.26
CA LYS A 362 8.87 -14.50 -2.31
C LYS A 362 7.52 -13.83 -2.11
N VAL A 363 6.96 -13.91 -0.91
CA VAL A 363 5.75 -13.22 -0.49
C VAL A 363 6.15 -11.98 0.28
N ALA A 364 5.80 -10.81 -0.26
CA ALA A 364 5.96 -9.54 0.45
C ALA A 364 4.62 -9.15 1.05
N TYR A 365 4.54 -9.04 2.37
CA TYR A 365 3.32 -8.74 3.11
C TYR A 365 3.50 -7.49 3.98
N ASP A 366 2.74 -6.44 3.69
CA ASP A 366 2.62 -5.27 4.55
C ASP A 366 1.48 -5.47 5.53
N SER A 367 1.83 -5.75 6.79
CA SER A 367 0.85 -6.03 7.84
C SER A 367 0.00 -4.83 8.25
N SER A 368 0.54 -3.61 8.09
CA SER A 368 -0.16 -2.37 8.45
C SER A 368 -1.28 -2.06 7.46
N ARG A 369 -1.03 -2.31 6.16
CA ARG A 369 -1.97 -2.07 5.06
C ARG A 369 -2.77 -3.31 4.67
N ARG A 370 -2.38 -4.48 5.19
CA ARG A 370 -2.87 -5.81 4.80
C ARG A 370 -2.77 -6.04 3.29
N LEU A 371 -1.67 -5.58 2.68
CA LEU A 371 -1.39 -5.80 1.25
C LEU A 371 -0.34 -6.88 1.09
N GLY A 372 -0.48 -7.73 0.08
CA GLY A 372 0.45 -8.82 -0.16
C GLY A 372 0.47 -9.30 -1.59
N THR A 373 1.68 -9.55 -2.10
CA THR A 373 1.91 -10.15 -3.42
C THR A 373 2.85 -11.34 -3.25
N ALA A 374 2.53 -12.47 -3.89
CA ALA A 374 3.41 -13.61 -4.01
C ALA A 374 4.10 -13.56 -5.36
N PHE A 375 5.43 -13.52 -5.39
CA PHE A 375 6.25 -13.66 -6.60
C PHE A 375 6.76 -15.10 -6.68
N ILE A 376 6.66 -15.74 -7.83
CA ILE A 376 6.97 -17.17 -8.02
C ILE A 376 7.84 -17.31 -9.25
N SER A 377 8.86 -18.15 -9.14
CA SER A 377 9.75 -18.50 -10.24
C SER A 377 9.95 -20.02 -10.27
N ILE A 378 9.87 -20.60 -11.47
CA ILE A 378 10.12 -22.02 -11.72
C ILE A 378 11.62 -22.23 -11.88
N ASN A 379 12.20 -23.06 -11.02
CA ASN A 379 13.65 -23.23 -10.89
C ASN A 379 14.30 -23.86 -12.14
N ASN A 380 13.57 -24.66 -12.90
CA ASN A 380 14.14 -25.54 -13.91
C ASN A 380 14.31 -24.88 -15.29
N PRO A 381 15.54 -24.66 -15.77
CA PRO A 381 15.80 -24.06 -17.07
C PRO A 381 15.64 -25.05 -18.24
N HIS A 382 15.44 -26.34 -17.97
CA HIS A 382 15.37 -27.40 -18.98
C HIS A 382 13.94 -27.71 -19.46
N TYR A 383 12.93 -27.05 -18.90
CA TYR A 383 11.58 -27.13 -19.45
C TYR A 383 11.47 -26.40 -20.79
N THR A 384 10.60 -26.90 -21.65
CA THR A 384 10.10 -26.13 -22.79
C THR A 384 9.19 -25.00 -22.29
N GLN A 385 8.95 -23.99 -23.13
CA GLN A 385 8.03 -22.91 -22.82
C GLN A 385 6.63 -23.41 -22.43
N ALA A 386 6.12 -24.42 -23.14
CA ALA A 386 4.80 -24.98 -22.89
C ALA A 386 4.72 -25.70 -21.55
N GLU A 387 5.75 -26.47 -21.20
CA GLU A 387 5.84 -27.14 -19.89
C GLU A 387 5.91 -26.12 -18.75
N ALA A 388 6.76 -25.10 -18.86
CA ALA A 388 6.85 -24.04 -17.86
C ALA A 388 5.53 -23.27 -17.70
N ARG A 389 4.83 -22.96 -18.81
CA ARG A 389 3.50 -22.34 -18.77
C ARG A 389 2.45 -23.22 -18.08
N ASN A 390 2.50 -24.53 -18.29
CA ASN A 390 1.57 -25.47 -17.64
C ASN A 390 1.79 -25.57 -16.12
N LEU A 391 2.98 -25.23 -15.63
CA LEU A 391 3.29 -25.15 -14.21
C LEU A 391 2.86 -23.82 -13.57
N GLN A 392 2.41 -22.83 -14.36
CA GLN A 392 1.85 -21.60 -13.82
C GLN A 392 0.47 -21.87 -13.21
N PHE A 393 0.38 -21.85 -11.87
CA PHE A 393 -0.83 -22.25 -11.15
C PHE A 393 -1.82 -21.10 -10.83
N CYS A 394 -1.49 -19.86 -11.20
CA CYS A 394 -2.37 -18.71 -11.00
C CYS A 394 -2.36 -17.78 -12.21
N THR A 395 -3.35 -16.87 -12.28
CA THR A 395 -3.27 -15.75 -13.21
C THR A 395 -2.13 -14.82 -12.78
N ASP A 396 -1.18 -14.64 -13.69
CA ASP A 396 -0.06 -13.73 -13.47
C ASP A 396 -0.57 -12.29 -13.32
N ARG A 397 -0.32 -11.69 -12.14
CA ARG A 397 -0.77 -10.34 -11.78
C ARG A 397 0.22 -9.24 -12.14
N CYS A 398 1.45 -9.57 -12.54
CA CYS A 398 2.50 -8.61 -12.85
C CYS A 398 2.69 -8.46 -14.35
N ARG A 399 2.48 -9.53 -15.12
CA ARG A 399 2.53 -9.44 -16.59
C ARG A 399 1.47 -8.47 -17.10
N ASN A 400 1.89 -7.56 -17.97
CA ASN A 400 1.07 -6.49 -18.55
C ASN A 400 0.36 -5.61 -17.50
N ASN A 401 0.88 -5.55 -16.28
CA ASN A 401 0.34 -4.72 -15.22
C ASN A 401 1.30 -3.57 -14.91
N ASN A 402 0.83 -2.35 -15.13
CA ASN A 402 1.64 -1.15 -14.92
C ASN A 402 2.17 -1.05 -13.48
N ALA A 403 1.41 -1.52 -12.49
CA ALA A 403 1.84 -1.49 -11.08
C ALA A 403 3.12 -2.28 -10.77
N PHE A 404 3.57 -3.11 -11.72
CA PHE A 404 4.73 -3.98 -11.63
C PHE A 404 5.83 -3.68 -12.67
N ARG A 405 5.81 -2.53 -13.39
CA ARG A 405 6.90 -2.21 -14.36
C ARG A 405 8.27 -2.02 -13.70
N TRP A 406 8.33 -1.88 -12.39
CA TRP A 406 9.58 -1.85 -11.63
C TRP A 406 10.27 -3.23 -11.60
N LEU A 407 9.57 -4.32 -11.93
CA LEU A 407 10.18 -5.64 -12.11
C LEU A 407 10.86 -5.73 -13.48
N ARG A 408 12.19 -5.88 -13.48
CA ARG A 408 13.03 -6.04 -14.68
C ARG A 408 13.19 -7.49 -15.12
N TRP A 409 12.68 -8.45 -14.35
CA TRP A 409 12.74 -9.85 -14.73
C TRP A 409 12.11 -10.11 -16.12
N ARG A 410 12.61 -11.13 -16.82
CA ARG A 410 12.13 -11.52 -18.15
C ARG A 410 11.21 -12.74 -17.96
N PRO A 411 9.90 -12.58 -17.68
CA PRO A 411 9.08 -13.63 -17.07
C PRO A 411 8.89 -14.87 -17.94
N ASP A 412 8.97 -14.74 -19.27
CA ASP A 412 8.86 -15.87 -20.20
C ASP A 412 10.20 -16.58 -20.48
N ARG A 413 11.35 -16.07 -19.99
CA ARG A 413 12.66 -16.71 -20.18
C ARG A 413 12.83 -17.89 -19.23
N VAL A 414 12.45 -19.08 -19.70
CA VAL A 414 12.54 -20.33 -18.92
C VAL A 414 13.96 -20.61 -18.46
N ASP A 415 14.93 -20.33 -19.31
CA ASP A 415 16.36 -20.52 -19.06
C ASP A 415 16.93 -19.58 -17.98
N LEU A 416 16.26 -18.47 -17.69
CA LEU A 416 16.53 -17.57 -16.55
C LEU A 416 15.56 -17.77 -15.37
N GLY A 417 14.66 -18.76 -15.47
CA GLY A 417 13.59 -19.01 -14.52
C GLY A 417 12.26 -18.40 -14.92
N TYR A 418 11.35 -19.19 -15.50
CA TYR A 418 10.00 -18.73 -15.84
C TYR A 418 9.29 -18.20 -14.59
N SER A 419 8.79 -16.97 -14.65
CA SER A 419 8.36 -16.22 -13.46
C SER A 419 7.01 -15.55 -13.63
N PHE A 420 6.26 -15.46 -12.55
CA PHE A 420 4.92 -14.87 -12.48
C PHE A 420 4.59 -14.46 -11.04
N CYS A 421 3.52 -13.69 -10.83
CA CYS A 421 3.08 -13.37 -9.47
C CYS A 421 1.58 -13.58 -9.27
N CYS A 422 1.21 -13.94 -8.04
CA CYS A 422 -0.13 -14.29 -7.64
C CYS A 422 -0.65 -13.35 -6.55
N THR A 423 -1.97 -13.31 -6.40
CA THR A 423 -2.57 -12.89 -5.13
C THR A 423 -2.19 -13.89 -4.02
N ILE A 424 -2.19 -13.46 -2.75
CA ILE A 424 -1.92 -14.37 -1.63
C ILE A 424 -2.98 -15.48 -1.52
N ALA A 425 -4.23 -15.20 -1.90
CA ALA A 425 -5.29 -16.19 -1.94
C ALA A 425 -4.99 -17.30 -2.97
N ASP A 426 -4.62 -16.91 -4.20
CA ASP A 426 -4.27 -17.87 -5.26
C ASP A 426 -3.02 -18.68 -4.89
N PHE A 427 -2.01 -18.01 -4.33
CA PHE A 427 -0.80 -18.66 -3.82
C PHE A 427 -1.14 -19.73 -2.78
N ARG A 428 -1.93 -19.40 -1.76
CA ARG A 428 -2.27 -20.33 -0.66
C ARG A 428 -3.08 -21.53 -1.10
N ARG A 429 -3.86 -21.43 -2.18
CA ARG A 429 -4.58 -22.57 -2.75
C ARG A 429 -3.63 -23.64 -3.30
N HIS A 430 -2.43 -23.25 -3.72
CA HIS A 430 -1.42 -24.17 -4.24
C HIS A 430 -0.34 -24.49 -3.20
N ILE A 431 0.14 -23.46 -2.49
CA ILE A 431 1.24 -23.52 -1.53
C ILE A 431 0.71 -23.10 -0.15
N GLY A 432 0.21 -24.08 0.61
CA GLY A 432 -0.50 -23.86 1.88
C GLY A 432 0.37 -23.78 3.14
N HIS A 433 1.70 -23.78 3.03
CA HIS A 433 2.60 -23.93 4.19
C HIS A 433 3.02 -22.64 4.89
N LEU A 434 2.60 -21.46 4.40
CA LEU A 434 2.84 -20.20 5.09
C LEU A 434 1.84 -19.99 6.23
N PRO A 435 2.22 -19.26 7.30
CA PRO A 435 1.28 -18.86 8.34
C PRO A 435 0.06 -18.11 7.78
N SER A 436 -1.07 -18.23 8.46
CA SER A 436 -2.27 -17.47 8.12
C SER A 436 -2.11 -16.00 8.52
N PHE A 437 -2.35 -15.10 7.56
CA PHE A 437 -2.40 -13.65 7.76
C PHE A 437 -3.41 -13.05 6.77
N THR A 438 -4.10 -11.98 7.17
CA THR A 438 -5.17 -11.36 6.38
C THR A 438 -4.59 -10.45 5.32
N VAL A 439 -5.07 -10.59 4.07
CA VAL A 439 -4.64 -9.76 2.94
C VAL A 439 -5.87 -9.27 2.19
N ASN A 440 -5.94 -7.96 1.98
CA ASN A 440 -7.05 -7.26 1.36
C ASN A 440 -6.77 -6.85 -0.10
N GLY A 441 -5.53 -6.96 -0.57
CA GLY A 441 -5.14 -6.57 -1.92
C GLY A 441 -3.68 -6.88 -2.24
N LEU A 442 -3.27 -6.62 -3.49
CA LEU A 442 -1.89 -6.77 -3.93
C LEU A 442 -0.99 -5.70 -3.32
N LEU A 443 0.25 -6.07 -3.00
CA LEU A 443 1.32 -5.12 -2.67
C LEU A 443 1.79 -4.43 -3.96
N THR A 444 1.00 -3.44 -4.39
CA THR A 444 1.28 -2.54 -5.51
C THR A 444 1.51 -1.13 -4.98
N GLU A 445 2.10 -0.24 -5.79
CA GLU A 445 2.41 1.14 -5.39
C GLU A 445 1.28 1.75 -4.56
N MET A 446 1.63 2.58 -3.57
CA MET A 446 0.78 3.75 -3.36
C MET A 446 0.64 4.39 -4.73
N ARG A 447 -0.56 4.34 -5.34
CA ARG A 447 -0.94 4.78 -6.69
C ARG A 447 -0.47 6.20 -7.11
N PHE A 448 0.34 6.87 -6.30
CA PHE A 448 1.02 8.14 -6.50
C PHE A 448 1.92 8.24 -7.74
N ILE A 449 2.77 7.26 -8.12
CA ILE A 449 3.74 7.46 -9.23
C ILE A 449 3.19 6.96 -10.58
N PHE A 450 2.41 5.87 -10.61
CA PHE A 450 1.79 5.44 -11.87
C PHE A 450 0.72 6.38 -12.38
N VAL A 451 -0.13 6.95 -11.52
CA VAL A 451 -1.12 7.92 -11.99
C VAL A 451 -0.42 9.15 -12.58
N LEU A 452 0.75 9.56 -12.07
CA LEU A 452 1.53 10.64 -12.66
C LEU A 452 2.21 10.23 -13.99
N ALA A 453 2.88 9.08 -14.05
CA ALA A 453 3.66 8.68 -15.23
C ALA A 453 2.78 8.27 -16.44
N THR A 454 1.61 7.65 -16.22
CA THR A 454 0.69 7.34 -17.34
C THR A 454 -0.15 8.54 -17.78
N VAL A 455 -0.32 9.56 -16.94
CA VAL A 455 -1.04 10.80 -17.28
C VAL A 455 -0.11 11.83 -17.95
N ILE A 456 1.14 11.96 -17.49
CA ILE A 456 2.11 12.89 -18.09
C ILE A 456 2.57 12.45 -19.49
N ALA A 457 2.44 11.18 -19.86
CA ALA A 457 2.70 10.76 -21.25
C ALA A 457 1.58 11.17 -22.23
N ALA A 458 0.39 11.53 -21.74
CA ALA A 458 -0.77 11.88 -22.57
C ALA A 458 -1.09 13.38 -22.60
N ALA A 459 -0.67 14.15 -21.60
CA ALA A 459 -0.81 15.60 -21.57
C ALA A 459 0.58 16.26 -21.67
N LEU A 460 0.75 17.11 -22.67
CA LEU A 460 1.99 17.84 -22.98
C LEU A 460 2.57 18.53 -21.73
N SER A 461 3.91 18.43 -21.58
CA SER A 461 4.79 19.03 -20.56
C SER A 461 4.71 18.45 -19.13
N LEU A 462 5.85 17.88 -18.69
CA LEU A 462 6.10 17.46 -17.30
C LEU A 462 6.08 18.67 -16.37
N PRO A 463 5.26 18.69 -15.31
CA PRO A 463 5.51 19.59 -14.21
C PRO A 463 6.65 19.07 -13.33
N ALA A 464 7.62 19.93 -13.05
CA ALA A 464 8.79 19.60 -12.24
C ALA A 464 8.50 19.58 -10.73
N ASN A 465 7.29 19.98 -10.29
CA ASN A 465 6.93 20.19 -8.89
C ASN A 465 5.58 19.54 -8.52
N LEU A 466 5.44 19.14 -7.24
CA LEU A 466 4.19 18.59 -6.66
C LEU A 466 3.01 19.57 -6.67
N ASP A 467 3.26 20.87 -6.90
CA ASP A 467 2.25 21.92 -6.92
C ASP A 467 1.51 22.04 -8.27
N ASP A 468 1.99 21.35 -9.31
CA ASP A 468 1.46 21.44 -10.68
C ASP A 468 0.72 20.14 -11.11
N LEU A 469 0.12 19.42 -10.16
CA LEU A 469 -0.69 18.25 -10.47
C LEU A 469 -1.94 18.62 -11.27
N PRO A 470 -2.32 17.85 -12.32
CA PRO A 470 -3.60 18.01 -13.01
C PRO A 470 -4.78 18.10 -12.04
N GLU A 471 -5.81 18.87 -12.37
CA GLU A 471 -7.04 18.78 -11.58
C GLU A 471 -7.67 17.39 -11.82
N PRO A 472 -8.26 16.72 -10.81
CA PRO A 472 -8.83 15.38 -10.99
C PRO A 472 -9.78 15.27 -12.19
N SER A 473 -10.58 16.30 -12.45
CA SER A 473 -11.51 16.35 -13.59
C SER A 473 -10.85 16.26 -14.96
N GLU A 474 -9.59 16.66 -15.09
CA GLU A 474 -8.81 16.54 -16.33
C GLU A 474 -8.51 15.07 -16.65
N LEU A 475 -8.58 14.20 -15.65
CA LEU A 475 -8.29 12.77 -15.75
C LEU A 475 -9.56 11.90 -15.86
N ALA A 476 -10.73 12.53 -15.92
CA ALA A 476 -12.03 11.85 -15.93
C ALA A 476 -12.23 10.87 -17.11
N LEU A 477 -11.53 11.09 -18.22
CA LEU A 477 -11.57 10.23 -19.41
C LEU A 477 -10.40 9.23 -19.48
N VAL A 478 -9.46 9.31 -18.54
CA VAL A 478 -8.22 8.52 -18.54
C VAL A 478 -8.29 7.41 -17.50
N LEU A 479 -8.79 7.72 -16.30
CA LEU A 479 -8.79 6.83 -15.15
C LEU A 479 -10.13 6.08 -15.00
N ASN A 480 -10.08 4.83 -14.58
CA ASN A 480 -11.28 4.11 -14.12
C ASN A 480 -11.71 4.59 -12.71
N GLU A 481 -12.85 4.12 -12.21
CA GLU A 481 -13.42 4.52 -10.89
C GLU A 481 -12.40 4.39 -9.76
N ASP A 482 -11.78 3.22 -9.60
CA ASP A 482 -10.87 2.98 -8.49
C ASP A 482 -9.57 3.80 -8.61
N ASP A 483 -9.01 3.94 -9.82
CA ASP A 483 -7.79 4.74 -10.06
C ASP A 483 -8.05 6.24 -9.86
N PHE A 484 -9.19 6.74 -10.33
CA PHE A 484 -9.60 8.13 -10.18
C PHE A 484 -9.76 8.50 -8.71
N GLU A 485 -10.49 7.68 -7.96
CA GLU A 485 -10.78 7.99 -6.55
C GLU A 485 -9.49 7.97 -5.69
N ASP A 486 -8.52 7.11 -6.03
CA ASP A 486 -7.23 7.08 -5.34
C ASP A 486 -6.34 8.26 -5.71
N TYR A 487 -6.38 8.69 -6.97
CA TYR A 487 -5.77 9.95 -7.38
C TYR A 487 -6.40 11.13 -6.64
N LEU A 488 -7.72 11.17 -6.55
CA LEU A 488 -8.48 12.21 -5.86
C LEU A 488 -8.12 12.28 -4.38
N ASP A 489 -8.11 11.16 -3.65
CA ASP A 489 -7.72 11.11 -2.24
C ASP A 489 -6.29 11.64 -2.02
N SER A 490 -5.37 11.32 -2.95
CA SER A 490 -3.96 11.76 -2.92
C SER A 490 -3.81 13.25 -3.25
N TRP A 491 -4.49 13.71 -4.29
CA TRP A 491 -4.53 15.11 -4.70
C TRP A 491 -5.09 15.98 -3.56
N LEU A 492 -6.18 15.55 -2.92
CA LEU A 492 -6.79 16.24 -1.78
C LEU A 492 -5.85 16.30 -0.58
N GLU A 493 -5.08 15.24 -0.30
CA GLU A 493 -4.07 15.25 0.75
C GLU A 493 -2.99 16.30 0.52
N ILE A 494 -2.51 16.45 -0.71
CA ILE A 494 -1.51 17.46 -1.08
C ILE A 494 -2.08 18.86 -0.96
N GLN A 495 -3.26 19.11 -1.53
CA GLN A 495 -3.93 20.41 -1.47
C GLN A 495 -4.19 20.86 -0.02
N GLN A 496 -4.57 19.93 0.85
CA GLN A 496 -4.80 20.23 2.27
C GLN A 496 -3.49 20.46 3.05
N ARG A 497 -2.39 19.79 2.69
CA ARG A 497 -1.05 20.06 3.28
C ARG A 497 -0.57 21.47 2.93
N ASN A 498 -0.69 21.87 1.68
CA ASN A 498 -0.25 23.19 1.21
C ASN A 498 -1.03 24.33 1.88
N ASN A 499 -2.33 24.14 2.12
CA ASN A 499 -3.17 25.09 2.85
C ASN A 499 -2.96 25.08 4.38
N GLY A 500 -2.28 24.07 4.93
CA GLY A 500 -2.05 23.87 6.36
C GLY A 500 -0.87 24.62 6.96
N ASN A 501 -0.08 25.34 6.16
CA ASN A 501 1.14 26.06 6.60
C ASN A 501 0.88 27.40 7.33
N ALA A 502 -0.36 27.71 7.70
CA ALA A 502 -0.66 28.90 8.48
C ALA A 502 -1.56 28.55 9.68
N THR A 503 -0.95 28.35 10.86
CA THR A 503 -1.44 28.91 12.13
C THR A 503 -0.41 28.66 13.23
N GLN A 504 0.18 29.75 13.72
CA GLN A 504 1.00 29.78 14.92
C GLN A 504 0.25 29.15 16.10
N PHE A 505 0.95 28.33 16.88
CA PHE A 505 0.45 27.77 18.13
C PHE A 505 0.36 28.87 19.18
N ASP A 506 -0.83 29.40 19.42
CA ASP A 506 -1.10 30.11 20.67
C ASP A 506 -1.21 29.10 21.81
N ALA A 507 -0.35 29.24 22.82
CA ALA A 507 -0.41 28.48 24.05
C ALA A 507 -1.73 28.80 24.80
N ARG A 508 -2.76 27.98 24.58
CA ARG A 508 -4.02 28.02 25.33
C ARG A 508 -4.14 26.81 26.26
N SER A 509 -4.85 26.99 27.37
CA SER A 509 -5.25 25.91 28.27
C SER A 509 -6.31 25.02 27.63
N GLY A 510 -5.96 23.77 27.31
CA GLY A 510 -6.89 22.80 26.73
C GLY A 510 -6.21 21.82 25.77
N CYS A 511 -7.02 21.09 25.01
CA CYS A 511 -6.56 20.07 24.07
C CYS A 511 -6.71 20.54 22.62
N THR A 512 -5.73 20.23 21.79
CA THR A 512 -5.71 20.58 20.37
C THR A 512 -5.27 19.37 19.55
N PHE A 513 -6.03 19.05 18.50
CA PHE A 513 -5.77 17.94 17.59
C PHE A 513 -6.09 18.35 16.15
N ARG A 514 -5.37 17.82 15.18
CA ARG A 514 -5.73 17.93 13.76
C ARG A 514 -6.52 16.70 13.33
N ILE A 515 -7.55 16.91 12.52
CA ILE A 515 -8.29 15.79 11.93
C ILE A 515 -7.36 14.93 11.05
N ASN A 516 -6.37 15.55 10.39
CA ASN A 516 -5.33 14.86 9.63
C ASN A 516 -4.04 14.74 10.47
N GLY A 517 -3.54 13.51 10.62
CA GLY A 517 -2.27 13.20 11.29
C GLY A 517 -2.35 12.85 12.77
N ASP A 518 -3.37 13.34 13.51
CA ASP A 518 -3.42 13.18 14.97
C ASP A 518 -4.51 12.20 15.46
N LEU A 519 -5.38 11.68 14.58
CA LEU A 519 -6.46 10.74 14.94
C LEU A 519 -6.15 9.32 14.46
N GLY A 520 -6.17 8.35 15.38
CA GLY A 520 -5.87 6.94 15.10
C GLY A 520 -6.99 6.17 14.37
N GLN A 521 -6.62 5.02 13.82
CA GLN A 521 -7.51 4.08 13.11
C GLN A 521 -7.42 2.66 13.73
N PRO A 522 -8.49 1.84 13.70
CA PRO A 522 -9.86 2.17 13.31
C PRO A 522 -10.48 3.24 14.20
N GLN A 523 -11.04 4.29 13.59
CA GLN A 523 -11.49 5.48 14.31
C GLN A 523 -12.80 5.25 15.10
N PRO A 524 -12.89 5.71 16.37
CA PRO A 524 -14.15 5.80 17.11
C PRO A 524 -15.09 6.88 16.59
N VAL A 525 -16.37 6.75 16.91
CA VAL A 525 -17.34 7.84 16.77
C VAL A 525 -17.15 8.81 17.94
N TYR A 526 -17.00 10.10 17.64
CA TYR A 526 -16.81 11.15 18.64
C TYR A 526 -18.07 11.98 18.79
N ILE A 527 -18.65 12.00 20.00
CA ILE A 527 -19.83 12.80 20.33
C ILE A 527 -19.44 13.86 21.37
N ASN A 528 -19.71 15.13 21.08
CA ASN A 528 -19.53 16.27 21.97
C ASN A 528 -20.86 17.02 22.07
N ARG A 529 -21.33 17.29 23.31
CA ARG A 529 -22.59 18.02 23.58
C ARG A 529 -23.78 17.52 22.75
N ASN A 530 -24.01 16.21 22.79
CA ASN A 530 -25.08 15.51 22.06
C ASN A 530 -25.08 15.71 20.53
N ASN A 531 -23.92 16.00 19.95
CA ASN A 531 -23.71 16.10 18.51
C ASN A 531 -22.38 15.44 18.12
N TYR A 532 -22.16 15.15 16.84
CA TYR A 532 -20.81 14.80 16.39
C TYR A 532 -19.82 15.89 16.76
N LEU A 533 -18.65 15.49 17.25
CA LEU A 533 -17.51 16.39 17.41
C LEU A 533 -17.24 17.11 16.08
N ARG A 534 -16.86 18.39 16.12
CA ARG A 534 -16.56 19.19 14.92
C ARG A 534 -15.23 19.93 15.12
N PRO A 535 -14.44 20.16 14.05
CA PRO A 535 -13.31 21.07 14.11
C PRO A 535 -13.78 22.53 14.29
N ASN A 536 -12.85 23.42 14.63
CA ASN A 536 -13.11 24.85 14.80
C ASN A 536 -12.93 25.59 13.46
N GLY A 537 -13.95 26.33 13.04
CA GLY A 537 -13.91 27.09 11.79
C GLY A 537 -13.72 26.17 10.59
N ASN A 538 -12.81 26.54 9.69
CA ASN A 538 -12.48 25.81 8.46
C ASN A 538 -11.03 25.30 8.44
N SER A 539 -10.40 25.09 9.61
CA SER A 539 -8.96 24.80 9.71
C SER A 539 -8.61 23.30 9.82
N GLY A 540 -9.59 22.44 10.08
CA GLY A 540 -9.36 21.04 10.43
C GLY A 540 -8.72 20.83 11.82
N GLN A 541 -8.60 21.88 12.65
CA GLN A 541 -8.18 21.74 14.05
C GLN A 541 -9.38 21.59 14.97
N ILE A 542 -9.32 20.62 15.88
CA ILE A 542 -10.24 20.43 16.99
C ILE A 542 -9.60 21.04 18.23
N ARG A 543 -10.34 21.92 18.91
CA ARG A 543 -9.95 22.51 20.19
C ARG A 543 -11.01 22.20 21.24
N LEU A 544 -10.56 21.64 22.35
CA LEU A 544 -11.37 21.37 23.53
C LEU A 544 -10.82 22.17 24.71
N ASN A 545 -11.70 22.76 25.50
CA ASN A 545 -11.28 23.42 26.74
C ASN A 545 -10.80 22.37 27.76
N SER A 546 -9.88 22.73 28.66
CA SER A 546 -9.52 21.83 29.77
C SER A 546 -10.78 21.48 30.59
N GLY A 547 -10.98 20.20 30.90
CA GLY A 547 -12.19 19.68 31.52
C GLY A 547 -13.35 19.38 30.56
N GLU A 548 -13.26 19.74 29.27
CA GLU A 548 -14.31 19.44 28.30
C GLU A 548 -14.37 17.94 27.97
N GLN A 549 -15.59 17.41 27.88
CA GLN A 549 -15.83 15.98 27.69
C GLN A 549 -16.24 15.64 26.26
N VAL A 550 -15.71 14.52 25.77
CA VAL A 550 -16.07 13.90 24.49
C VAL A 550 -16.36 12.42 24.74
N ILE A 551 -17.51 11.95 24.26
CA ILE A 551 -17.84 10.53 24.26
C ILE A 551 -17.12 9.88 23.08
N ILE A 552 -16.42 8.80 23.39
CA ILE A 552 -15.69 7.93 22.46
C ILE A 552 -16.50 6.64 22.34
N ALA A 553 -16.93 6.29 21.13
CA ALA A 553 -17.81 5.14 20.92
C ALA A 553 -17.31 4.25 19.78
N CYS A 554 -17.16 2.96 20.07
CA CYS A 554 -16.87 1.90 19.10
C CYS A 554 -18.17 1.13 18.81
N THR A 555 -19.00 1.69 17.92
CA THR A 555 -20.36 1.20 17.69
C THR A 555 -20.41 -0.12 16.94
N GLY A 556 -21.39 -0.97 17.28
CA GLY A 556 -21.62 -2.28 16.65
C GLY A 556 -21.18 -3.46 17.52
N SER A 557 -21.81 -4.62 17.31
CA SER A 557 -21.63 -5.80 18.18
C SER A 557 -20.15 -6.19 18.34
N GLY A 558 -19.74 -6.40 19.60
CA GLY A 558 -18.41 -6.89 20.00
C GLY A 558 -17.25 -5.92 19.84
N ARG A 559 -17.51 -4.64 19.50
CA ARG A 559 -16.45 -3.64 19.32
C ARG A 559 -16.13 -2.93 20.63
N THR A 560 -14.85 -2.70 20.89
CA THR A 560 -14.37 -2.09 22.13
C THR A 560 -13.31 -1.04 21.83
N ILE A 561 -13.19 -0.07 22.73
CA ILE A 561 -12.14 0.95 22.70
C ILE A 561 -10.79 0.29 23.03
N ARG A 562 -9.76 0.70 22.29
CA ARG A 562 -8.36 0.27 22.41
C ARG A 562 -7.50 1.49 22.73
N HIS A 563 -6.57 1.30 23.67
CA HIS A 563 -5.56 2.29 24.04
C HIS A 563 -4.45 1.55 24.82
N PRO A 564 -3.16 1.95 24.75
CA PRO A 564 -2.09 1.34 25.54
C PRO A 564 -2.35 1.33 27.05
N ASN A 565 -3.04 2.36 27.55
CA ASN A 565 -3.41 2.53 28.96
C ASN A 565 -4.86 2.13 29.26
N ILE A 566 -5.47 1.22 28.49
CA ILE A 566 -6.86 0.80 28.76
C ILE A 566 -6.95 0.10 30.13
N ALA A 567 -7.84 0.57 31.00
CA ALA A 567 -8.06 -0.01 32.33
C ALA A 567 -9.16 -1.07 32.32
N ARG A 568 -10.19 -0.84 31.48
CA ARG A 568 -11.35 -1.72 31.33
C ARG A 568 -11.80 -1.73 29.88
N ASN A 569 -12.14 -2.91 29.37
CA ASN A 569 -12.76 -3.02 28.05
C ASN A 569 -14.17 -2.43 28.10
N VAL A 570 -14.37 -1.32 27.40
CA VAL A 570 -15.65 -0.65 27.20
C VAL A 570 -15.84 -0.41 25.70
N ASP A 571 -17.08 -0.37 25.24
CA ASP A 571 -17.48 0.01 23.88
C ASP A 571 -17.79 1.50 23.77
N VAL A 572 -18.20 2.13 24.87
CA VAL A 572 -18.40 3.58 25.00
C VAL A 572 -17.71 4.10 26.27
N GLY A 573 -16.99 5.21 26.15
CA GLY A 573 -16.29 5.85 27.27
C GLY A 573 -16.23 7.36 27.12
N THR A 574 -16.33 8.09 28.23
CA THR A 574 -16.17 9.56 28.25
C THR A 574 -14.71 9.91 28.47
N ALA A 575 -14.11 10.61 27.50
CA ALA A 575 -12.79 11.21 27.59
C ALA A 575 -12.91 12.68 28.02
N THR A 576 -12.14 13.09 29.02
CA THR A 576 -12.08 14.48 29.52
C THR A 576 -10.76 15.10 29.10
N CYS A 577 -10.83 16.26 28.44
CA CYS A 577 -9.65 17.00 28.02
C CYS A 577 -8.80 17.43 29.23
N VAL A 578 -7.50 17.15 29.19
CA VAL A 578 -6.54 17.61 30.19
C VAL A 578 -5.75 18.80 29.63
N ASN A 579 -4.80 18.52 28.74
CA ASN A 579 -3.97 19.51 28.05
C ASN A 579 -3.31 18.92 26.78
N ASN A 580 -2.93 19.77 25.83
CA ASN A 580 -2.25 19.38 24.58
C ASN A 580 -3.01 18.30 23.82
N ASN A 581 -2.51 17.06 23.79
CA ASN A 581 -3.20 15.95 23.16
C ASN A 581 -3.68 14.88 24.17
N LEU A 582 -3.65 15.19 25.47
CA LEU A 582 -3.91 14.26 26.55
C LEU A 582 -5.34 14.39 27.07
N VAL A 583 -5.95 13.23 27.28
CA VAL A 583 -7.26 13.07 27.93
C VAL A 583 -7.18 12.09 29.09
N SER A 584 -8.11 12.22 30.02
CA SER A 584 -8.36 11.23 31.08
C SER A 584 -9.71 10.53 30.84
N GLY A 585 -9.87 9.31 31.37
CA GLY A 585 -11.11 8.53 31.22
C GLY A 585 -11.43 7.79 32.51
N SER A 586 -12.21 8.43 33.39
CA SER A 586 -12.54 7.87 34.71
C SER A 586 -13.17 6.48 34.58
N GLY A 587 -12.57 5.48 35.22
CA GLY A 587 -13.07 4.10 35.26
C GLY A 587 -12.76 3.23 34.04
N TRP A 588 -12.11 3.76 33.00
CA TRP A 588 -11.77 2.98 31.79
C TRP A 588 -10.40 3.28 31.17
N LEU A 589 -9.73 4.37 31.53
CA LEU A 589 -8.33 4.67 31.20
C LEU A 589 -7.47 4.78 32.46
N ASN A 590 -6.28 4.19 32.43
CA ASN A 590 -5.27 4.35 33.48
C ASN A 590 -4.49 5.65 33.27
N GLY A 591 -4.76 6.65 34.11
CA GLY A 591 -4.12 7.96 34.03
C GLY A 591 -4.49 8.75 32.77
N ASN A 592 -3.58 9.61 32.32
CA ASN A 592 -3.75 10.38 31.09
C ASN A 592 -3.27 9.58 29.87
N GLY A 593 -3.98 9.67 28.76
CA GLY A 593 -3.67 9.01 27.50
C GLY A 593 -3.79 9.97 26.32
N ALA A 594 -3.08 9.69 25.23
CA ALA A 594 -3.16 10.51 24.03
C ALA A 594 -4.50 10.26 23.32
N PHE A 595 -5.26 11.32 23.03
CA PHE A 595 -6.55 11.20 22.35
C PHE A 595 -6.44 10.45 21.01
N GLY A 596 -5.37 10.71 20.26
CA GLY A 596 -5.09 10.06 18.98
C GLY A 596 -4.87 8.55 19.06
N GLN A 597 -4.55 8.02 20.25
CA GLN A 597 -4.37 6.57 20.47
C GLN A 597 -5.67 5.87 20.86
N LEU A 598 -6.78 6.61 21.04
CA LEU A 598 -8.09 6.04 21.27
C LEU A 598 -8.62 5.50 19.94
N THR A 599 -8.50 4.20 19.74
CA THR A 599 -8.97 3.49 18.55
C THR A 599 -10.02 2.45 18.90
N CYS A 600 -10.66 1.86 17.90
CA CYS A 600 -11.59 0.76 18.07
C CYS A 600 -10.94 -0.57 17.68
N SER A 601 -11.39 -1.66 18.29
CA SER A 601 -10.98 -3.02 17.94
C SER A 601 -11.30 -3.41 16.49
N ALA A 602 -12.27 -2.74 15.87
CA ALA A 602 -12.60 -2.76 14.45
C ALA A 602 -13.30 -1.44 14.07
N HIS A 603 -13.49 -1.16 12.77
CA HIS A 603 -14.22 0.04 12.36
C HIS A 603 -15.63 0.08 12.96
N SER A 604 -16.00 1.24 13.51
CA SER A 604 -17.33 1.53 14.03
C SER A 604 -18.41 1.25 12.99
N PHE A 605 -19.46 0.52 13.38
CA PHE A 605 -20.56 0.15 12.52
C PHE A 605 -21.57 1.29 12.45
N HIS A 606 -21.81 1.79 11.24
CA HIS A 606 -22.91 2.70 10.91
C HIS A 606 -24.18 1.90 10.56
N GLU A 607 -25.33 2.50 10.80
CA GLU A 607 -26.65 1.92 10.53
C GLU A 607 -27.45 2.78 9.56
N ALA A 608 -28.25 2.13 8.73
CA ALA A 608 -29.27 2.75 7.89
C ALA A 608 -30.66 2.26 8.34
N GLN A 609 -31.53 3.18 8.76
CA GLN A 609 -32.84 2.86 9.32
C GLN A 609 -33.96 3.59 8.58
N GLY A 610 -34.95 2.83 8.10
CA GLY A 610 -36.20 3.41 7.60
C GLY A 610 -36.94 4.13 8.74
N THR A 611 -37.54 5.27 8.45
CA THR A 611 -38.27 6.08 9.42
C THR A 611 -39.78 6.04 9.15
N SER A 612 -40.58 6.54 10.09
CA SER A 612 -42.01 6.79 9.87
C SER A 612 -42.29 8.02 9.00
N THR A 613 -41.26 8.81 8.70
CA THR A 613 -41.38 10.04 7.90
C THR A 613 -41.40 9.71 6.41
N ARG A 614 -42.10 10.56 5.65
CA ARG A 614 -42.23 10.45 4.21
C ARG A 614 -41.67 11.69 3.53
N CYS A 615 -41.07 11.49 2.36
CA CYS A 615 -40.53 12.55 1.52
C CYS A 615 -41.38 12.70 0.26
N PHE A 616 -40.84 13.41 -0.75
CA PHE A 616 -41.49 13.66 -2.04
C PHE A 616 -42.23 12.42 -2.58
N ASN A 617 -43.47 12.61 -3.04
CA ASN A 617 -44.37 11.55 -3.51
C ASN A 617 -44.59 10.41 -2.51
N ASN A 618 -44.63 10.72 -1.21
CA ASN A 618 -44.89 9.77 -0.14
C ASN A 618 -43.87 8.62 -0.04
N ASN A 619 -42.63 8.86 -0.48
CA ASN A 619 -41.55 7.88 -0.46
C ASN A 619 -40.91 7.73 0.93
N LEU A 620 -40.15 6.65 1.14
CA LEU A 620 -39.55 6.33 2.42
C LEU A 620 -38.38 7.28 2.73
N VAL A 621 -38.37 7.86 3.93
CA VAL A 621 -37.18 8.51 4.49
C VAL A 621 -36.35 7.49 5.25
N ILE A 622 -35.09 7.35 4.88
CA ILE A 622 -34.08 6.52 5.53
C ILE A 622 -33.05 7.47 6.17
N ARG A 623 -32.70 7.24 7.44
CA ARG A 623 -31.60 7.96 8.10
C ARG A 623 -30.37 7.06 8.21
N VAL A 624 -29.18 7.62 8.02
CA VAL A 624 -27.90 6.90 8.16
C VAL A 624 -27.04 7.57 9.21
N GLY A 625 -26.41 6.78 10.07
CA GLY A 625 -25.58 7.32 11.14
C GLY A 625 -25.12 6.27 12.15
N PHE A 626 -24.98 6.66 13.40
CA PHE A 626 -24.41 5.82 14.46
C PHE A 626 -25.31 5.76 15.68
N ILE A 627 -25.46 4.58 16.30
CA ILE A 627 -26.11 4.44 17.60
C ILE A 627 -25.05 4.48 18.70
N VAL A 628 -25.13 5.49 19.57
CA VAL A 628 -24.26 5.63 20.74
C VAL A 628 -25.16 5.79 21.96
N ASN A 629 -25.00 4.92 22.97
CA ASN A 629 -25.84 4.90 24.18
C ASN A 629 -27.35 4.88 23.86
N ASN A 630 -27.77 4.03 22.93
CA ASN A 630 -29.15 3.92 22.44
C ASN A 630 -29.74 5.18 21.78
N VAL A 631 -28.92 6.19 21.49
CA VAL A 631 -29.32 7.37 20.74
C VAL A 631 -28.79 7.27 19.32
N PHE A 632 -29.68 7.41 18.33
CA PHE A 632 -29.30 7.45 16.92
C PHE A 632 -28.86 8.86 16.54
N TYR A 633 -27.59 9.02 16.18
CA TYR A 633 -27.03 10.25 15.63
C TYR A 633 -27.05 10.14 14.10
N PRO A 634 -27.84 10.95 13.38
CA PRO A 634 -27.87 10.91 11.92
C PRO A 634 -26.76 11.77 11.30
N LEU A 635 -26.14 11.26 10.24
CA LEU A 635 -25.20 11.98 9.37
C LEU A 635 -25.89 12.58 8.15
N TYR A 636 -26.76 11.79 7.52
CA TYR A 636 -27.57 12.19 6.37
C TYR A 636 -28.85 11.38 6.32
N TRP A 637 -29.77 11.83 5.47
CA TRP A 637 -31.02 11.17 5.18
C TRP A 637 -31.17 10.94 3.68
N SER A 638 -31.94 9.93 3.31
CA SER A 638 -32.23 9.54 1.94
C SER A 638 -33.74 9.44 1.73
N CYS A 639 -34.21 10.04 0.64
CA CYS A 639 -35.55 9.87 0.10
C CYS A 639 -35.52 8.76 -0.95
N PHE A 640 -36.15 7.62 -0.65
CA PHE A 640 -36.00 6.40 -1.43
C PHE A 640 -37.35 5.89 -1.97
N ASP A 641 -37.43 5.77 -3.29
CA ASP A 641 -38.55 5.10 -3.97
C ASP A 641 -38.32 3.59 -3.95
N GLN A 642 -39.07 2.91 -3.07
CA GLN A 642 -38.96 1.46 -2.87
C GLN A 642 -39.44 0.64 -4.07
N ARG A 643 -40.32 1.19 -4.91
CA ARG A 643 -40.85 0.49 -6.08
C ARG A 643 -39.82 0.50 -7.21
N ARG A 644 -39.17 1.64 -7.43
CA ARG A 644 -38.16 1.83 -8.47
C ARG A 644 -36.73 1.51 -8.02
N LEU A 645 -36.52 1.24 -6.72
CA LEU A 645 -35.18 1.08 -6.12
C LEU A 645 -34.28 2.28 -6.45
N GLU A 646 -34.85 3.47 -6.34
CA GLU A 646 -34.29 4.73 -6.80
C GLU A 646 -34.09 5.69 -5.63
N VAL A 647 -32.91 6.30 -5.55
CA VAL A 647 -32.64 7.39 -4.60
C VAL A 647 -33.02 8.71 -5.25
N LEU A 648 -34.10 9.33 -4.79
CA LEU A 648 -34.60 10.58 -5.34
C LEU A 648 -33.74 11.77 -4.93
N TYR A 649 -33.35 11.80 -3.66
CA TYR A 649 -32.37 12.74 -3.11
C TYR A 649 -31.93 12.34 -1.72
N VAL A 650 -30.76 12.81 -1.31
CA VAL A 650 -30.27 12.79 0.06
C VAL A 650 -30.11 14.21 0.57
N TRP A 651 -30.13 14.39 1.89
CA TRP A 651 -29.81 15.68 2.49
C TRP A 651 -28.99 15.56 3.75
N TYR A 652 -28.15 16.58 3.98
CA TYR A 652 -27.21 16.67 5.10
C TYR A 652 -26.77 18.12 5.29
N ASP A 653 -26.21 18.41 6.46
CA ASP A 653 -25.63 19.73 6.75
C ASP A 653 -24.20 19.81 6.24
N GLN A 654 -23.88 20.93 5.59
CA GLN A 654 -22.53 21.31 5.21
C GLN A 654 -22.25 22.72 5.71
N THR A 655 -21.28 22.80 6.61
CA THR A 655 -20.91 23.98 7.40
C THR A 655 -19.43 24.31 7.17
N PRO A 656 -18.88 25.41 7.71
CA PRO A 656 -17.49 25.78 7.45
C PRO A 656 -16.49 24.70 7.89
N GLN A 657 -16.88 23.89 8.89
CA GLN A 657 -16.12 22.76 9.41
C GLN A 657 -15.90 21.64 8.40
N ASN A 658 -16.76 21.53 7.38
CA ASN A 658 -16.66 20.51 6.34
C ASN A 658 -15.61 20.87 5.27
N ALA A 659 -15.05 22.10 5.29
CA ALA A 659 -14.07 22.55 4.29
C ALA A 659 -12.79 21.69 4.28
N VAL A 660 -12.41 21.18 5.47
CA VAL A 660 -11.28 20.26 5.65
C VAL A 660 -11.83 18.95 6.21
N HIS A 661 -11.43 17.84 5.62
CA HIS A 661 -11.89 16.50 5.97
C HIS A 661 -10.70 15.55 6.02
N GLN A 662 -10.87 14.39 6.65
CA GLN A 662 -9.80 13.42 6.73
C GLN A 662 -9.42 12.86 5.35
N THR A 663 -8.13 12.82 5.05
CA THR A 663 -7.59 12.26 3.81
C THR A 663 -7.02 10.87 4.05
N GLY A 664 -6.86 10.07 2.99
CA GLY A 664 -6.33 8.70 3.10
C GLY A 664 -7.24 7.74 3.88
N VAL A 665 -8.55 7.99 3.92
CA VAL A 665 -9.52 7.11 4.58
C VAL A 665 -9.87 5.93 3.68
N ASP A 666 -9.62 4.71 4.17
CA ASP A 666 -9.99 3.46 3.50
C ASP A 666 -11.49 3.41 3.18
N ARG A 667 -11.82 2.94 1.96
CA ARG A 667 -13.20 2.75 1.50
C ARG A 667 -13.74 1.38 1.91
N PRO A 668 -14.93 1.28 2.53
CA PRO A 668 -15.59 0.01 2.79
C PRO A 668 -16.28 -0.52 1.52
N SER A 669 -16.71 -1.77 1.56
CA SER A 669 -17.64 -2.30 0.55
C SER A 669 -19.00 -1.61 0.64
N TRP A 670 -19.65 -1.41 -0.51
CA TRP A 670 -21.00 -0.88 -0.58
C TRP A 670 -22.03 -1.82 0.05
N MET A 671 -22.98 -1.27 0.81
CA MET A 671 -24.04 -2.03 1.46
C MET A 671 -25.41 -1.71 0.86
N ALA A 672 -26.18 -2.76 0.57
CA ALA A 672 -27.57 -2.63 0.15
C ALA A 672 -28.52 -2.40 1.35
N GLY A 673 -28.17 -2.94 2.52
CA GLY A 673 -29.11 -3.03 3.65
C GLY A 673 -30.33 -3.88 3.29
N SER A 674 -31.46 -3.64 3.96
CA SER A 674 -32.75 -4.28 3.65
C SER A 674 -33.54 -3.57 2.55
N PHE A 675 -32.97 -2.54 1.91
CA PHE A 675 -33.69 -1.63 1.02
C PHE A 675 -33.75 -2.08 -0.45
N PHE A 676 -33.01 -3.13 -0.83
CA PHE A 676 -32.99 -3.70 -2.17
C PHE A 676 -33.38 -5.20 -2.15
N PRO A 677 -34.59 -5.56 -1.70
CA PRO A 677 -34.99 -6.95 -1.54
C PRO A 677 -35.01 -7.68 -2.90
N GLY A 678 -34.38 -8.85 -2.96
CA GLY A 678 -34.34 -9.68 -4.18
C GLY A 678 -33.44 -9.16 -5.29
N VAL A 679 -32.71 -8.05 -5.09
CA VAL A 679 -31.82 -7.47 -6.08
C VAL A 679 -30.40 -7.40 -5.55
N ASP A 680 -29.50 -8.14 -6.19
CA ASP A 680 -28.06 -7.96 -6.00
C ASP A 680 -27.61 -6.66 -6.68
N VAL A 681 -27.90 -5.54 -6.00
CA VAL A 681 -27.65 -4.19 -6.52
C VAL A 681 -26.17 -3.97 -6.81
N ASN A 682 -25.25 -4.52 -6.01
CA ASN A 682 -23.82 -4.34 -6.26
C ASN A 682 -23.38 -5.01 -7.56
N ASN A 683 -23.87 -6.22 -7.85
CA ASN A 683 -23.58 -6.89 -9.12
C ASN A 683 -24.13 -6.12 -10.33
N ARG A 684 -25.24 -5.37 -10.20
CA ARG A 684 -25.81 -4.55 -11.29
C ARG A 684 -24.87 -3.44 -11.78
N TYR A 685 -23.94 -2.98 -10.95
CA TYR A 685 -22.93 -2.00 -11.33
C TYR A 685 -21.71 -2.61 -12.00
N THR A 686 -21.60 -3.94 -12.14
CA THR A 686 -20.49 -4.52 -12.93
C THR A 686 -20.70 -4.22 -14.42
N GLN A 687 -19.63 -3.92 -15.14
CA GLN A 687 -19.71 -3.62 -16.59
C GLN A 687 -20.37 -4.75 -17.38
N VAL A 688 -20.18 -6.01 -16.96
CA VAL A 688 -20.85 -7.18 -17.55
C VAL A 688 -22.37 -7.07 -17.41
N GLN A 689 -22.87 -6.79 -16.21
CA GLN A 689 -24.32 -6.64 -16.00
C GLN A 689 -24.87 -5.37 -16.66
N GLN A 690 -24.11 -4.28 -16.68
CA GLN A 690 -24.50 -3.05 -17.40
C GLN A 690 -24.66 -3.32 -18.90
N LYS A 691 -23.70 -4.01 -19.53
CA LYS A 691 -23.78 -4.40 -20.94
C LYS A 691 -25.02 -5.23 -21.22
N ILE A 692 -25.32 -6.22 -20.38
CA ILE A 692 -26.53 -7.04 -20.50
C ILE A 692 -27.79 -6.16 -20.40
N ALA A 693 -27.88 -5.30 -19.38
CA ALA A 693 -29.05 -4.45 -19.16
C ALA A 693 -29.26 -3.43 -20.28
N ILE A 694 -28.19 -2.81 -20.77
CA ILE A 694 -28.23 -1.82 -21.87
C ILE A 694 -28.54 -2.51 -23.20
N ALA A 695 -27.95 -3.69 -23.47
CA ALA A 695 -28.17 -4.44 -24.70
C ALA A 695 -29.63 -4.81 -24.95
N ASN A 696 -30.43 -5.00 -23.89
CA ASN A 696 -31.86 -5.25 -24.01
C ASN A 696 -32.62 -4.11 -24.74
N ASN A 697 -32.12 -2.88 -24.65
CA ASN A 697 -32.77 -1.69 -25.23
C ASN A 697 -32.07 -1.19 -26.50
N VAL A 698 -30.74 -1.32 -26.60
CA VAL A 698 -29.97 -0.77 -27.72
C VAL A 698 -29.36 -1.83 -28.66
N GLY A 699 -29.31 -3.10 -28.24
CA GLY A 699 -28.62 -4.20 -28.92
C GLY A 699 -27.15 -4.36 -28.49
N ASN A 700 -26.61 -5.59 -28.61
CA ASN A 700 -25.29 -5.96 -28.10
C ASN A 700 -24.14 -5.06 -28.62
N ALA A 701 -24.09 -4.83 -29.94
CA ALA A 701 -23.01 -4.06 -30.55
C ALA A 701 -22.96 -2.59 -30.05
N LEU A 702 -24.12 -1.98 -29.80
CA LEU A 702 -24.18 -0.63 -29.25
C LEU A 702 -23.89 -0.61 -27.76
N ALA A 703 -24.33 -1.63 -27.01
CA ALA A 703 -23.99 -1.77 -25.59
C ALA A 703 -22.47 -1.87 -25.37
N ASP A 704 -21.76 -2.62 -26.21
CA ASP A 704 -20.29 -2.70 -26.18
C ASP A 704 -19.61 -1.37 -26.53
N ARG A 705 -20.24 -0.55 -27.37
CA ARG A 705 -19.73 0.79 -27.73
C ARG A 705 -19.96 1.81 -26.62
N TYR A 706 -21.11 1.74 -25.94
CA TYR A 706 -21.44 2.65 -24.85
C TYR A 706 -20.71 2.29 -23.55
N VAL A 707 -20.54 0.99 -23.27
CA VAL A 707 -19.89 0.52 -22.04
C VAL A 707 -18.47 0.00 -22.34
N THR A 708 -17.48 0.78 -21.93
CA THR A 708 -16.05 0.49 -22.07
C THR A 708 -15.35 0.50 -20.71
N SER A 709 -14.03 0.25 -20.69
CA SER A 709 -13.21 0.36 -19.48
C SER A 709 -13.19 1.77 -18.87
N GLN A 710 -13.44 2.81 -19.66
CA GLN A 710 -13.44 4.22 -19.21
C GLN A 710 -14.85 4.83 -19.19
N GLN A 711 -15.79 4.30 -19.98
CA GLN A 711 -17.17 4.76 -20.05
C GLN A 711 -18.09 3.67 -19.52
N PHE A 712 -18.44 3.74 -18.24
CA PHE A 712 -19.35 2.81 -17.59
C PHE A 712 -20.09 3.53 -16.48
N LEU A 713 -21.13 2.92 -15.93
CA LEU A 713 -21.91 3.48 -14.83
C LEU A 713 -21.24 3.14 -13.49
N ALA A 714 -20.58 4.11 -12.89
CA ALA A 714 -20.02 4.03 -11.55
C ALA A 714 -21.10 4.18 -10.46
N ARG A 715 -20.74 3.81 -9.23
CA ARG A 715 -21.57 3.98 -8.04
C ARG A 715 -21.45 5.43 -7.54
N GLY A 716 -22.14 6.33 -8.22
CA GLY A 716 -22.07 7.76 -7.96
C GLY A 716 -22.72 8.14 -6.63
N HIS A 717 -21.92 8.66 -5.70
CA HIS A 717 -22.39 9.16 -4.41
C HIS A 717 -23.31 10.38 -4.57
N LEU A 718 -24.30 10.50 -3.67
CA LEU A 718 -25.11 11.73 -3.53
C LEU A 718 -24.65 12.59 -2.34
N ALA A 719 -24.44 11.97 -1.18
CA ALA A 719 -23.66 12.53 -0.09
C ALA A 719 -22.22 12.03 -0.25
N ALA A 720 -21.33 12.89 -0.74
CA ALA A 720 -19.98 12.51 -1.11
C ALA A 720 -19.18 12.08 0.13
N LYS A 721 -18.27 11.11 -0.04
CA LYS A 721 -17.32 10.68 1.00
C LYS A 721 -16.66 11.90 1.65
N SER A 722 -16.11 12.81 0.84
CA SER A 722 -15.35 13.99 1.27
C SER A 722 -16.18 15.14 1.86
N ASP A 723 -17.52 15.05 1.87
CA ASP A 723 -18.37 16.01 2.59
C ASP A 723 -18.42 15.75 4.10
N PHE A 724 -17.94 14.59 4.56
CA PHE A 724 -17.87 14.23 5.96
C PHE A 724 -16.44 14.36 6.51
N VAL A 725 -16.33 15.06 7.65
CA VAL A 725 -15.03 15.42 8.24
C VAL A 725 -14.25 14.19 8.72
N PHE A 726 -14.90 13.28 9.44
CA PHE A 726 -14.25 12.15 10.10
C PHE A 726 -14.38 10.85 9.30
N ALA A 727 -13.38 9.98 9.37
CA ALA A 727 -13.32 8.69 8.70
C ALA A 727 -14.56 7.83 8.98
N THR A 728 -15.10 7.86 10.20
CA THR A 728 -16.36 7.19 10.53
C THR A 728 -17.53 7.68 9.66
N GLY A 729 -17.68 9.00 9.51
CA GLY A 729 -18.70 9.61 8.64
C GLY A 729 -18.48 9.32 7.16
N GLN A 730 -17.23 9.41 6.69
CA GLN A 730 -16.86 9.08 5.31
C GLN A 730 -17.19 7.64 4.95
N ARG A 731 -16.95 6.69 5.85
CA ARG A 731 -17.28 5.27 5.61
C ARG A 731 -18.79 5.02 5.60
N ALA A 732 -19.57 5.83 6.31
CA ALA A 732 -21.04 5.72 6.34
C ALA A 732 -21.74 6.16 5.05
N THR A 733 -21.02 6.73 4.08
CA THR A 733 -21.61 7.13 2.79
C THR A 733 -21.81 5.96 1.83
N PHE A 734 -21.20 4.80 2.09
CA PHE A 734 -21.17 3.64 1.19
C PHE A 734 -22.42 2.74 1.31
N TYR A 735 -23.60 3.35 1.27
CA TYR A 735 -24.87 2.65 1.13
C TYR A 735 -25.46 2.88 -0.26
N PHE A 736 -26.07 1.86 -0.86
CA PHE A 736 -26.76 2.05 -2.16
C PHE A 736 -27.95 3.01 -2.07
N ILE A 737 -28.49 3.26 -0.87
CA ILE A 737 -29.48 4.33 -0.65
C ILE A 737 -28.89 5.75 -0.67
N ASN A 738 -27.58 5.89 -0.90
CA ASN A 738 -26.84 7.13 -1.11
C ASN A 738 -26.14 7.15 -2.49
N CYS A 739 -26.63 6.33 -3.43
CA CYS A 739 -25.96 6.08 -4.70
C CYS A 739 -26.97 6.04 -5.84
N ALA A 740 -26.54 6.49 -7.02
CA ALA A 740 -27.27 6.28 -8.26
C ALA A 740 -26.28 6.02 -9.42
N PRO A 741 -26.73 5.36 -10.52
CA PRO A 741 -25.88 5.11 -11.68
C PRO A 741 -25.39 6.40 -12.32
N GLN A 742 -24.09 6.67 -12.21
CA GLN A 742 -23.45 7.83 -12.81
C GLN A 742 -22.44 7.38 -13.86
N TRP A 743 -22.45 7.96 -15.06
CA TRP A 743 -21.39 7.70 -16.02
C TRP A 743 -20.04 8.13 -15.42
N GLN A 744 -19.04 7.26 -15.49
CA GLN A 744 -17.77 7.45 -14.81
C GLN A 744 -17.06 8.76 -15.21
N PRO A 745 -17.00 9.17 -16.50
CA PRO A 745 -16.45 10.46 -16.87
C PRO A 745 -17.23 11.66 -16.31
N PHE A 746 -18.55 11.51 -16.11
CA PHE A 746 -19.38 12.52 -15.47
C PHE A 746 -19.07 12.60 -13.96
N ASN A 747 -19.04 11.45 -13.28
CA ASN A 747 -18.72 11.33 -11.85
C ASN A 747 -17.34 11.93 -11.54
N ALA A 748 -16.32 11.53 -12.31
CA ALA A 748 -14.94 11.99 -12.16
C ALA A 748 -14.71 13.43 -12.64
N GLY A 749 -15.58 13.94 -13.51
CA GLY A 749 -15.45 15.22 -14.19
C GLY A 749 -16.12 16.38 -13.45
N ASN A 750 -17.10 17.00 -14.10
CA ASN A 750 -17.76 18.20 -13.60
C ASN A 750 -18.51 17.96 -12.28
N TRP A 751 -18.98 16.74 -12.02
CA TRP A 751 -19.65 16.42 -10.76
C TRP A 751 -18.69 16.51 -9.57
N ASN A 752 -17.55 15.83 -9.65
CA ASN A 752 -16.50 15.91 -8.64
C ASN A 752 -15.97 17.36 -8.46
N ASN A 753 -15.80 18.13 -9.54
CA ASN A 753 -15.43 19.56 -9.43
C ASN A 753 -16.45 20.34 -8.58
N LEU A 754 -17.74 20.18 -8.87
CA LEU A 754 -18.81 20.82 -8.11
C LEU A 754 -18.73 20.45 -6.62
N GLU A 755 -18.58 19.16 -6.28
CA GLU A 755 -18.53 18.70 -4.89
C GLU A 755 -17.36 19.33 -4.13
N GLN A 756 -16.18 19.35 -4.72
CA GLN A 756 -15.00 19.95 -4.10
C GLN A 756 -15.11 21.47 -3.97
N ASN A 757 -15.49 22.15 -5.05
CA ASN A 757 -15.54 23.60 -5.10
C ASN A 757 -16.64 24.15 -4.18
N LEU A 758 -17.80 23.50 -4.14
CA LEU A 758 -18.91 23.91 -3.27
C LEU A 758 -18.54 23.75 -1.79
N ARG A 759 -17.87 22.64 -1.41
CA ARG A 759 -17.38 22.43 -0.05
C ARG A 759 -16.39 23.49 0.39
N ALA A 760 -15.42 23.81 -0.48
CA ALA A 760 -14.45 24.88 -0.22
C ALA A 760 -15.15 26.25 -0.12
N ARG A 761 -16.13 26.52 -1.00
CA ARG A 761 -16.89 27.78 -1.00
C ARG A 761 -17.70 27.97 0.28
N ILE A 762 -18.42 26.94 0.74
CA ILE A 762 -19.16 26.97 2.00
C ILE A 762 -18.22 27.30 3.17
N GLY A 763 -17.04 26.67 3.18
CA GLY A 763 -15.93 26.96 4.08
C GLY A 763 -15.50 28.42 4.09
N ALA A 764 -15.13 28.93 2.91
CA ALA A 764 -14.57 30.26 2.74
C ALA A 764 -15.58 31.38 3.00
N ALA A 765 -16.85 31.19 2.60
CA ALA A 765 -17.92 32.17 2.76
C ALA A 765 -18.63 32.09 4.13
N GLY A 766 -18.33 31.09 4.95
CA GLY A 766 -18.96 30.93 6.27
C GLY A 766 -20.44 30.57 6.17
N TYR A 767 -20.85 29.81 5.15
CA TYR A 767 -22.23 29.37 5.00
C TYR A 767 -22.56 28.21 5.94
N ASN A 768 -23.77 28.22 6.49
CA ASN A 768 -24.33 27.05 7.18
C ASN A 768 -25.44 26.50 6.28
N ALA A 769 -25.04 25.63 5.36
CA ALA A 769 -25.92 25.17 4.30
C ALA A 769 -26.52 23.80 4.63
N VAL A 770 -27.78 23.62 4.27
CA VAL A 770 -28.34 22.28 4.03
C VAL A 770 -28.12 21.95 2.56
N ILE A 771 -27.56 20.78 2.32
CA ILE A 771 -27.34 20.25 0.97
C ILE A 771 -28.43 19.26 0.64
N TYR A 772 -29.05 19.41 -0.52
CA TYR A 772 -29.89 18.38 -1.14
C TYR A 772 -29.23 17.91 -2.42
N THR A 773 -28.76 16.67 -2.44
CA THR A 773 -28.21 16.06 -3.66
C THR A 773 -29.15 15.00 -4.17
N GLY A 774 -29.56 15.05 -5.43
CA GLY A 774 -30.53 14.10 -5.94
C GLY A 774 -30.46 13.85 -7.43
N THR A 775 -31.42 13.05 -7.88
CA THR A 775 -31.53 12.56 -9.24
C THR A 775 -32.89 12.90 -9.82
N PHE A 776 -33.00 13.05 -11.14
CA PHE A 776 -34.28 13.28 -11.81
C PHE A 776 -34.26 12.79 -13.26
N GLY A 777 -35.39 12.25 -13.73
CA GLY A 777 -35.55 11.70 -15.08
C GLY A 777 -34.75 10.41 -15.32
N VAL A 778 -34.85 9.86 -16.52
CA VAL A 778 -34.09 8.67 -16.96
C VAL A 778 -33.31 9.04 -18.21
N THR A 779 -32.00 8.78 -18.19
CA THR A 779 -31.14 9.07 -19.34
C THR A 779 -31.42 8.12 -20.49
N GLN A 780 -31.14 8.58 -21.71
CA GLN A 780 -31.46 7.82 -22.91
C GLN A 780 -30.22 7.56 -23.76
N LEU A 781 -30.18 6.39 -24.41
CA LEU A 781 -29.18 6.07 -25.43
C LEU A 781 -29.87 5.83 -26.77
N ARG A 782 -29.13 6.00 -27.87
CA ARG A 782 -29.65 5.72 -29.21
C ARG A 782 -29.57 4.21 -29.46
N ASN A 783 -30.67 3.61 -29.92
CA ASN A 783 -30.67 2.23 -30.39
C ASN A 783 -30.24 2.13 -31.87
N ALA A 784 -30.25 0.91 -32.42
CA ALA A 784 -29.85 0.65 -33.82
C ALA A 784 -30.68 1.44 -34.86
N ASN A 785 -31.89 1.88 -34.52
CA ASN A 785 -32.76 2.71 -35.37
C ASN A 785 -32.60 4.21 -35.10
N ASN A 786 -31.54 4.61 -34.40
CA ASN A 786 -31.25 5.98 -34.00
C ASN A 786 -32.35 6.64 -33.15
N ARG A 787 -33.14 5.84 -32.42
CA ARG A 787 -34.17 6.31 -31.48
C ARG A 787 -33.65 6.28 -30.05
N PHE A 788 -33.98 7.30 -29.27
CA PHE A 788 -33.68 7.35 -27.85
C PHE A 788 -34.54 6.34 -27.07
N VAL A 789 -33.90 5.60 -26.17
CA VAL A 789 -34.53 4.62 -25.27
C VAL A 789 -34.01 4.80 -23.85
N ASP A 790 -34.89 4.66 -22.88
CA ASP A 790 -34.59 4.80 -21.45
C ASP A 790 -33.70 3.66 -20.95
N ILE A 791 -32.77 3.96 -20.05
CA ILE A 791 -31.81 2.99 -19.52
C ILE A 791 -32.05 2.71 -18.04
N TYR A 792 -32.09 1.42 -17.72
CA TYR A 792 -32.24 0.88 -16.36
C TYR A 792 -31.20 -0.21 -16.14
N LEU A 793 -30.69 -0.34 -14.91
CA LEU A 793 -29.76 -1.43 -14.54
C LEU A 793 -30.47 -2.69 -14.07
N HIS A 794 -31.79 -2.65 -13.92
CA HIS A 794 -32.59 -3.80 -13.53
C HIS A 794 -33.95 -3.82 -14.24
N ASN A 795 -34.60 -4.98 -14.22
CA ASN A 795 -35.88 -5.20 -14.86
C ASN A 795 -36.99 -4.38 -14.18
N ASN A 796 -38.18 -4.33 -14.79
CA ASN A 796 -39.35 -3.62 -14.25
C ASN A 796 -39.09 -2.12 -13.99
N ASN A 797 -38.22 -1.51 -14.79
CA ASN A 797 -37.82 -0.10 -14.69
C ASN A 797 -37.20 0.25 -13.31
N GLN A 798 -36.55 -0.73 -12.67
CA GLN A 798 -35.85 -0.55 -11.40
C GLN A 798 -34.39 -0.15 -11.62
N ILE A 799 -33.85 0.62 -10.68
CA ILE A 799 -32.50 1.22 -10.76
C ILE A 799 -32.36 2.02 -12.08
N PRO A 800 -33.16 3.09 -12.26
CA PRO A 800 -33.03 3.97 -13.41
C PRO A 800 -31.64 4.60 -13.45
N VAL A 801 -31.08 4.76 -14.65
CA VAL A 801 -29.90 5.60 -14.87
C VAL A 801 -30.39 7.04 -15.00
N PRO A 802 -30.12 7.94 -14.05
CA PRO A 802 -30.77 9.25 -14.05
C PRO A 802 -30.30 10.14 -15.19
N GLN A 803 -31.19 10.98 -15.70
CA GLN A 803 -30.86 12.00 -16.70
C GLN A 803 -30.14 13.19 -16.08
N TYR A 804 -30.62 13.65 -14.93
CA TYR A 804 -30.07 14.77 -14.19
C TYR A 804 -29.57 14.33 -12.83
N PHE A 805 -28.41 14.83 -12.46
CA PHE A 805 -27.98 14.95 -11.08
C PHE A 805 -28.05 16.42 -10.68
N TYR A 806 -28.46 16.68 -9.46
CA TYR A 806 -28.48 18.03 -8.93
C TYR A 806 -27.95 18.09 -7.52
N LYS A 807 -27.34 19.23 -7.17
CA LYS A 807 -26.95 19.57 -5.80
C LYS A 807 -27.47 20.96 -5.48
N VAL A 808 -28.30 21.08 -4.46
CA VAL A 808 -28.88 22.34 -3.99
C VAL A 808 -28.22 22.70 -2.67
N ALA A 809 -27.58 23.86 -2.61
CA ALA A 809 -27.05 24.42 -1.38
C ALA A 809 -27.98 25.54 -0.90
N TYR A 810 -28.45 25.45 0.35
CA TYR A 810 -29.36 26.43 0.94
C TYR A 810 -28.89 26.85 2.33
N ASP A 811 -28.57 28.13 2.49
CA ASP A 811 -28.30 28.73 3.80
C ASP A 811 -29.58 29.39 4.34
N ALA A 812 -30.21 28.74 5.31
CA ALA A 812 -31.48 29.20 5.88
C ALA A 812 -31.37 30.54 6.62
N SER A 813 -30.23 30.81 7.24
CA SER A 813 -30.03 32.04 8.01
C SER A 813 -29.97 33.27 7.10
N ARG A 814 -29.38 33.10 5.91
CA ARG A 814 -29.23 34.16 4.90
C ARG A 814 -30.32 34.13 3.82
N ARG A 815 -31.13 33.06 3.79
CA ARG A 815 -32.13 32.78 2.74
C ARG A 815 -31.50 32.81 1.34
N LEU A 816 -30.29 32.28 1.22
CA LEU A 816 -29.57 32.16 -0.05
C LEU A 816 -29.61 30.72 -0.53
N GLY A 817 -29.85 30.49 -1.82
CA GLY A 817 -29.89 29.15 -2.37
C GLY A 817 -29.61 29.10 -3.86
N THR A 818 -28.84 28.10 -4.27
CA THR A 818 -28.51 27.82 -5.67
C THR A 818 -28.68 26.32 -5.94
N ALA A 819 -29.29 25.99 -7.07
CA ALA A 819 -29.34 24.63 -7.58
C ALA A 819 -28.25 24.46 -8.65
N PHE A 820 -27.36 23.51 -8.50
CA PHE A 820 -26.38 23.10 -9.50
C PHE A 820 -26.86 21.81 -10.14
N ILE A 821 -26.86 21.75 -11.48
CA ILE A 821 -27.43 20.64 -12.25
C ILE A 821 -26.39 20.18 -13.26
N SER A 822 -26.30 18.86 -13.43
CA SER A 822 -25.51 18.25 -14.48
C SER A 822 -26.30 17.14 -15.17
N ILE A 823 -26.08 17.00 -16.48
CA ILE A 823 -26.70 15.98 -17.31
C ILE A 823 -25.80 14.74 -17.33
N ASN A 824 -26.30 13.62 -16.84
CA ASN A 824 -25.59 12.35 -16.74
C ASN A 824 -25.71 11.55 -18.05
N ASN A 825 -25.05 12.07 -19.10
CA ASN A 825 -24.91 11.37 -20.36
C ASN A 825 -23.74 11.92 -21.20
N PRO A 826 -22.61 11.20 -21.27
CA PRO A 826 -21.47 11.62 -22.08
C PRO A 826 -21.66 11.36 -23.58
N HIS A 827 -22.78 10.74 -23.99
CA HIS A 827 -23.06 10.36 -25.38
C HIS A 827 -24.00 11.32 -26.11
N TYR A 828 -24.52 12.34 -25.43
CA TYR A 828 -25.23 13.43 -26.10
C TYR A 828 -24.26 14.34 -26.86
N THR A 829 -24.76 14.92 -27.93
CA THR A 829 -24.14 16.08 -28.56
C THR A 829 -24.36 17.33 -27.70
N LEU A 830 -23.54 18.36 -27.89
CA LEU A 830 -23.72 19.63 -27.20
C LEU A 830 -25.08 20.27 -27.47
N ALA A 831 -25.61 20.15 -28.70
CA ALA A 831 -26.93 20.67 -29.03
C ALA A 831 -28.05 19.96 -28.25
N GLU A 832 -27.97 18.62 -28.14
CA GLU A 832 -28.92 17.85 -27.33
C GLU A 832 -28.82 18.19 -25.84
N ALA A 833 -27.60 18.28 -25.30
CA ALA A 833 -27.40 18.68 -23.90
C ALA A 833 -27.94 20.10 -23.61
N ARG A 834 -27.74 21.06 -24.53
CA ARG A 834 -28.31 22.41 -24.43
C ARG A 834 -29.84 22.41 -24.48
N ASN A 835 -30.45 21.57 -25.31
CA ASN A 835 -31.91 21.43 -25.34
C ASN A 835 -32.50 20.85 -24.04
N LEU A 836 -31.69 20.10 -23.29
CA LEU A 836 -32.07 19.55 -21.98
C LEU A 836 -31.83 20.54 -20.82
N GLN A 837 -31.18 21.67 -21.06
CA GLN A 837 -31.06 22.73 -20.07
C GLN A 837 -32.42 23.43 -19.88
N PHE A 838 -32.98 23.33 -18.67
CA PHE A 838 -34.34 23.79 -18.41
C PHE A 838 -34.46 25.16 -17.72
N CYS A 839 -33.33 25.81 -17.43
CA CYS A 839 -33.31 27.15 -16.83
C CYS A 839 -32.22 28.02 -17.46
N THR A 840 -32.29 29.33 -17.23
CA THR A 840 -31.15 30.21 -17.53
C THR A 840 -30.01 29.91 -16.57
N ASP A 841 -28.85 29.54 -17.13
CA ASP A 841 -27.64 29.26 -16.36
C ASP A 841 -27.15 30.53 -15.63
N ARG A 842 -27.13 30.49 -14.29
CA ARG A 842 -26.80 31.64 -13.43
C ARG A 842 -25.32 31.76 -13.07
N CYS A 843 -24.52 30.74 -13.33
CA CYS A 843 -23.09 30.69 -12.98
C CYS A 843 -22.22 31.02 -14.18
N ARG A 844 -22.68 30.67 -15.39
CA ARG A 844 -21.98 31.03 -16.62
C ARG A 844 -21.88 32.55 -16.76
N ASN A 845 -20.66 33.03 -17.04
CA ASN A 845 -20.34 34.45 -17.19
C ASN A 845 -20.72 35.30 -15.96
N ASN A 846 -20.75 34.70 -14.77
CA ASN A 846 -21.06 35.39 -13.53
C ASN A 846 -19.87 35.30 -12.56
N ASN A 847 -19.21 36.43 -12.33
CA ASN A 847 -18.02 36.52 -11.47
C ASN A 847 -18.27 36.09 -10.02
N ALA A 848 -19.52 36.09 -9.55
CA ALA A 848 -19.88 35.58 -8.23
C ALA A 848 -19.64 34.06 -8.10
N PHE A 849 -19.54 33.34 -9.22
CA PHE A 849 -19.27 31.91 -9.31
C PHE A 849 -17.85 31.58 -9.78
N SER A 850 -16.90 32.51 -9.71
CA SER A 850 -15.50 32.29 -10.15
C SER A 850 -14.76 31.20 -9.38
N TRP A 851 -15.27 30.78 -8.22
CA TRP A 851 -14.77 29.64 -7.44
C TRP A 851 -15.15 28.28 -8.05
N LEU A 852 -16.14 28.24 -8.95
CA LEU A 852 -16.63 27.01 -9.58
C LEU A 852 -15.86 26.77 -10.89
N ARG A 853 -14.99 25.76 -10.89
CA ARG A 853 -14.03 25.46 -11.96
C ARG A 853 -14.51 24.43 -12.97
N TRP A 854 -15.77 24.00 -12.89
CA TRP A 854 -16.32 23.05 -13.84
C TRP A 854 -16.27 23.59 -15.28
N GLN A 855 -16.25 22.70 -16.27
CA GLN A 855 -16.27 23.06 -17.69
C GLN A 855 -17.69 22.84 -18.24
N PRO A 856 -18.61 23.82 -18.13
CA PRO A 856 -20.05 23.57 -18.22
C PRO A 856 -20.53 23.02 -19.58
N ASP A 857 -19.81 23.31 -20.67
CA ASP A 857 -20.15 22.84 -22.03
C ASP A 857 -19.48 21.49 -22.40
N ARG A 858 -18.67 20.89 -21.52
CA ARG A 858 -18.04 19.58 -21.77
C ARG A 858 -18.99 18.43 -21.47
N VAL A 859 -19.74 18.01 -22.49
CA VAL A 859 -20.74 16.93 -22.37
C VAL A 859 -20.12 15.60 -21.96
N ASP A 860 -18.94 15.29 -22.50
CA ASP A 860 -18.16 14.08 -22.25
C ASP A 860 -17.75 13.89 -20.79
N ILE A 861 -17.67 14.96 -20.01
CA ILE A 861 -17.44 14.94 -18.55
C ILE A 861 -18.60 15.56 -17.75
N GLY A 862 -19.77 15.71 -18.37
CA GLY A 862 -21.01 16.18 -17.77
C GLY A 862 -21.38 17.63 -18.09
N TYR A 863 -22.27 17.86 -19.06
CA TYR A 863 -22.83 19.20 -19.29
C TYR A 863 -23.50 19.72 -18.01
N SER A 864 -23.16 20.94 -17.61
CA SER A 864 -23.54 21.47 -16.30
C SER A 864 -23.98 22.93 -16.34
N PHE A 865 -24.91 23.29 -15.47
CA PHE A 865 -25.49 24.63 -15.36
C PHE A 865 -26.09 24.82 -13.95
N CYS A 866 -26.34 26.06 -13.54
CA CYS A 866 -27.03 26.30 -12.26
C CYS A 866 -28.25 27.20 -12.40
N CYS A 867 -29.27 26.93 -11.58
CA CYS A 867 -30.55 27.60 -11.59
C CYS A 867 -30.78 28.36 -10.27
N THR A 868 -31.71 29.32 -10.33
CA THR A 868 -32.39 29.77 -9.12
C THR A 868 -33.23 28.61 -8.54
N ILE A 869 -33.49 28.61 -7.23
CA ILE A 869 -34.36 27.60 -6.62
C ILE A 869 -35.79 27.64 -7.18
N ALA A 870 -36.28 28.83 -7.57
CA ALA A 870 -37.59 28.99 -8.18
C ALA A 870 -37.68 28.30 -9.55
N ASP A 871 -36.69 28.51 -10.43
CA ASP A 871 -36.64 27.87 -11.74
C ASP A 871 -36.47 26.35 -11.61
N PHE A 872 -35.61 25.90 -10.69
CA PHE A 872 -35.41 24.47 -10.39
C PHE A 872 -36.72 23.78 -9.99
N ARG A 873 -37.48 24.37 -9.04
CA ARG A 873 -38.74 23.79 -8.53
C ARG A 873 -39.83 23.65 -9.58
N ARG A 874 -39.80 24.42 -10.67
CA ARG A 874 -40.78 24.28 -11.77
C ARG A 874 -40.61 22.95 -12.52
N VAL A 875 -39.42 22.36 -12.46
CA VAL A 875 -39.09 21.10 -13.16
C VAL A 875 -38.95 19.95 -12.17
N ILE A 876 -38.24 20.18 -11.05
CA ILE A 876 -37.91 19.15 -10.07
C ILE A 876 -38.54 19.52 -8.72
N GLY A 877 -39.64 18.83 -8.38
CA GLY A 877 -40.43 19.09 -7.17
C GLY A 877 -39.90 18.48 -5.86
N HIS A 878 -38.67 17.96 -5.84
CA HIS A 878 -38.14 17.15 -4.73
C HIS A 878 -37.92 17.94 -3.43
N LEU A 879 -37.63 19.24 -3.53
CA LEU A 879 -37.24 20.05 -2.37
C LEU A 879 -38.42 20.36 -1.46
N PRO A 880 -38.22 20.38 -0.12
CA PRO A 880 -39.22 20.92 0.79
C PRO A 880 -39.45 22.42 0.53
N SER A 881 -40.58 22.95 1.03
CA SER A 881 -40.89 24.37 0.91
C SER A 881 -39.98 25.21 1.82
N PHE A 882 -39.25 26.15 1.22
CA PHE A 882 -38.45 27.16 1.93
C PHE A 882 -38.28 28.41 1.06
N THR A 883 -38.11 29.56 1.70
CA THR A 883 -37.97 30.87 1.04
C THR A 883 -36.51 31.14 0.67
N VAL A 884 -36.28 31.64 -0.55
CA VAL A 884 -34.97 32.04 -1.04
C VAL A 884 -35.05 33.44 -1.63
N ASN A 885 -34.17 34.33 -1.19
CA ASN A 885 -34.12 35.73 -1.58
C ASN A 885 -32.99 36.03 -2.58
N GLY A 886 -32.03 35.11 -2.75
CA GLY A 886 -30.88 35.30 -3.62
C GLY A 886 -30.10 34.02 -3.85
N LEU A 887 -29.11 34.09 -4.73
CA LEU A 887 -28.22 32.97 -5.03
C LEU A 887 -27.23 32.76 -3.89
N LEU A 888 -26.97 31.49 -3.56
CA LEU A 888 -25.78 31.11 -2.82
C LEU A 888 -24.62 31.10 -3.81
N THR A 889 -23.88 32.20 -3.82
CA THR A 889 -22.68 32.41 -4.63
C THR A 889 -21.47 32.16 -3.79
#